data_AF-A0A1F0TVV4-F1
#
_entry.id   AF-A0A1F0TVV4-F1
#
_cell.length_a   1.000
_cell.length_b   1.000
_cell.length_c   1.000
_cell.angle_alpha   90.00
_cell.angle_beta   90.00
_cell.angle_gamma   90.00
#
_symmetry.space_group_name_H-M   'P 1'
#
loop_
_entity.id
_entity.type
_entity.pdbx_description
1 polymer ?
#
loop_
_entity_poly.entity_id
_entity_poly.type
_entity_poly.pdbx_seq_one_letter_code
_entity_poly.pdbx_strand_id
1 'polypeptide(L)'
;MKKILLFIAMAFTALAQAQTKNASELRIYLNPGHGCYGPNDRPMPTIPYPNLPETGRPDKKGFYESSTVLMRTLPMVDKLVKMGVKRDNIMLSRTENGPYPYVTGNPENDKYDRPLSEICEEVDANNMDFFISVHSNAATDGGNTNYPLILYRGRDKEGNDLVPGSRDMAIKMWGPHYMDELDPQSYYSRTDMNVRGDISFYHSSSVRKGKHGEYEGYLGVLKHGVPGFLIEGYFHTYQPARHRALNPDYCKQDAIRMSRGLAEIFNLPGEKTGYIMGTVKDLHERIVNPVFHYAPRTNDQWLPLNGATVTLFKGDKAVKTYQVDTLYNGIFVFEDLEPGEYTVRAALKGYKEQGHFTADATSTEYQKLVAQSMEKLVVKANQTAYTKLYLEVEGYEPPADTYVNYPDPVQPAYLTMPEALNMKAEEPVTLAIKGEVKRAITREGKTVILTNDNGTPLLYLVNNATRKIEKQLSTNGLPAAETDNKGFHSRLNDIAFTADGQLVGVNSVECQFNDGEVETDKGYKRGTLRIFKWQDMDANPIEWLTTQSSANFLNADMGKTVAVSGAAKSCKVIVGGTNANGVAKGVRNLVLYVENNTITSSLFTEKTINASSNFTEVKLGNDYKLCASPFADDQWMVDGSVTSPMEFKPATTSNVDSEILGRLPADILGNEGDVAAASGAIFFKYAKHTLLATPYLKDAKVAGLRLFDVSEGLEKAKLIKATTLNLATPLEKVGFMAATATVKDADITLTLITDSVLTNFTTKGVAQPAVKGVYAYNLRLAQAGERYTFSFDANDEPTAAKLVFTDAKTNAAVGELPLNGVKAGHNSFDFATDLLPGDKQQELNWAVSLTGNRITSINRINPEAASTTYNRATVAIDKSTESDFFGRMYVGEANKKKLEVTGIYVCDANGVRTNAAPYKGGQKLMGNYRMSVDATGKLYIAEFSDENPGVFIANPAQMDGKFEQFFVGQPDEDGLITNDGQSVGSSASMVLPTGSGSNAKLYVCLEDMKAAIGVYNIGQPDGSVLTSWNKAPSQTLKVSGLINADDNLAAGPDGGLWVVQYRGAGNNTKGVPSLMYVDKDGKVTFNSGNADWVENLNGSRRSGFAVSDDGKTLVICDGSLALQFFNVAWNGSTPTLTKKYSYEGLGKEIYQMAFDPAGNLVCAGKEVCILSIPTEHNQTLTPAKRSLTVKRQPTTAIEQPAAGKRVVSIRYYNAAGLQSAQPFEGVNIVVTTYADGSKKTEKVIRK
;
A
#
# COMPACT_ATOMS: atom_id res chain seq x y z
N MET A 1 18.50 -67.58 34.96
CA MET A 1 18.81 -66.93 33.66
C MET A 1 18.16 -67.61 32.45
N LYS A 2 18.21 -68.94 32.27
CA LYS A 2 17.57 -69.64 31.12
C LYS A 2 16.05 -69.52 31.01
N LYS A 3 15.29 -69.35 32.11
CA LYS A 3 13.82 -69.17 32.09
C LYS A 3 13.36 -67.74 31.75
N ILE A 4 14.21 -66.74 31.95
CA ILE A 4 13.93 -65.32 31.64
C ILE A 4 14.25 -65.03 30.17
N LEU A 5 15.32 -65.62 29.63
CA LEU A 5 15.65 -65.56 28.21
C LEU A 5 14.62 -66.26 27.31
N LEU A 6 13.95 -67.34 27.78
CA LEU A 6 12.88 -68.00 27.03
C LEU A 6 11.58 -67.19 26.99
N PHE A 7 11.25 -66.45 28.05
CA PHE A 7 10.06 -65.59 28.12
C PHE A 7 10.23 -64.31 27.29
N ILE A 8 11.43 -63.72 27.29
CA ILE A 8 11.77 -62.57 26.44
C ILE A 8 11.80 -62.98 24.96
N ALA A 9 12.33 -64.16 24.62
CA ALA A 9 12.28 -64.68 23.25
C ALA A 9 10.85 -65.00 22.77
N MET A 10 9.97 -65.54 23.63
CA MET A 10 8.56 -65.80 23.28
C MET A 10 7.72 -64.52 23.10
N ALA A 11 7.99 -63.46 23.89
CA ALA A 11 7.34 -62.17 23.74
C ALA A 11 7.74 -61.44 22.45
N PHE A 12 9.01 -61.53 22.03
CA PHE A 12 9.48 -61.01 20.74
C PHE A 12 8.94 -61.81 19.54
N THR A 13 8.75 -63.13 19.65
CA THR A 13 8.14 -63.93 18.57
C THR A 13 6.63 -63.70 18.43
N ALA A 14 5.89 -63.42 19.50
CA ALA A 14 4.44 -63.16 19.43
C ALA A 14 4.11 -61.79 18.80
N LEU A 15 4.93 -60.76 19.09
CA LEU A 15 4.85 -59.43 18.48
C LEU A 15 5.18 -59.44 16.99
N ALA A 16 6.23 -60.18 16.61
CA ALA A 16 6.57 -60.39 15.20
C ALA A 16 5.52 -61.24 14.47
N GLN A 17 4.85 -62.19 15.15
CA GLN A 17 3.79 -63.01 14.57
C GLN A 17 2.46 -62.25 14.35
N ALA A 18 2.03 -61.37 15.27
CA ALA A 18 0.78 -60.60 15.09
C ALA A 18 0.88 -59.55 13.97
N GLN A 19 2.02 -58.88 13.82
CA GLN A 19 2.29 -57.95 12.70
C GLN A 19 2.57 -58.65 11.36
N THR A 20 2.69 -59.99 11.32
CA THR A 20 2.89 -60.78 10.10
C THR A 20 1.70 -61.66 9.72
N LYS A 21 0.61 -61.64 10.49
CA LYS A 21 -0.64 -62.34 10.11
C LYS A 21 -1.21 -61.76 8.83
N ASN A 22 -1.74 -62.62 7.97
CA ASN A 22 -2.49 -62.16 6.80
C ASN A 22 -3.77 -61.45 7.27
N ALA A 23 -4.25 -60.45 6.52
CA ALA A 23 -5.46 -59.70 6.86
C ALA A 23 -6.66 -60.61 7.24
N SER A 24 -6.82 -61.74 6.56
CA SER A 24 -7.91 -62.69 6.77
C SER A 24 -7.83 -63.51 8.08
N GLU A 25 -6.69 -63.47 8.78
CA GLU A 25 -6.42 -64.17 10.05
C GLU A 25 -6.46 -63.22 11.26
N LEU A 26 -6.46 -61.91 11.02
CA LEU A 26 -6.44 -60.88 12.05
C LEU A 26 -7.78 -60.80 12.78
N ARG A 27 -7.75 -60.83 14.12
CA ARG A 27 -8.92 -60.73 15.01
C ARG A 27 -8.93 -59.41 15.77
N ILE A 28 -9.91 -58.56 15.50
CA ILE A 28 -9.98 -57.20 16.02
C ILE A 28 -11.21 -57.05 16.92
N TYR A 29 -10.99 -56.52 18.11
CA TYR A 29 -12.05 -56.12 19.01
C TYR A 29 -12.22 -54.61 19.02
N LEU A 30 -13.41 -54.14 18.62
CA LEU A 30 -13.79 -52.73 18.62
C LEU A 30 -14.74 -52.46 19.79
N ASN A 31 -14.38 -51.54 20.68
CA ASN A 31 -15.22 -51.13 21.80
C ASN A 31 -15.70 -49.69 21.61
N PRO A 32 -16.91 -49.45 21.08
CA PRO A 32 -17.55 -48.14 21.22
C PRO A 32 -17.87 -47.92 22.71
N GLY A 33 -17.24 -46.95 23.35
CA GLY A 33 -17.39 -46.69 24.78
C GLY A 33 -18.84 -46.39 25.21
N HIS A 34 -19.15 -46.59 26.49
CA HIS A 34 -20.48 -46.35 27.08
C HIS A 34 -21.59 -47.18 26.41
N GLY A 35 -22.87 -46.84 26.58
CA GLY A 35 -23.93 -47.54 25.86
C GLY A 35 -25.38 -47.11 26.09
N CYS A 36 -25.68 -46.10 26.90
CA CYS A 36 -27.06 -45.70 27.24
C CYS A 36 -27.22 -44.19 27.32
N TYR A 37 -28.43 -43.64 27.19
CA TYR A 37 -28.72 -42.19 27.26
C TYR A 37 -28.77 -41.61 28.70
N GLY A 38 -27.95 -42.14 29.60
CA GLY A 38 -27.93 -41.81 31.02
C GLY A 38 -26.97 -40.68 31.40
N PRO A 39 -26.93 -40.26 32.67
CA PRO A 39 -25.97 -39.25 33.15
C PRO A 39 -24.50 -39.65 32.93
N ASN A 40 -24.18 -40.95 33.02
CA ASN A 40 -22.83 -41.48 32.77
C ASN A 40 -22.38 -41.37 31.31
N ASP A 41 -23.28 -40.99 30.41
CA ASP A 41 -23.04 -40.85 28.97
C ASP A 41 -22.77 -39.41 28.53
N ARG A 42 -22.45 -38.57 29.52
CA ARG A 42 -22.02 -37.17 29.36
C ARG A 42 -22.89 -36.36 28.37
N PRO A 43 -24.22 -36.30 28.62
CA PRO A 43 -25.13 -35.52 27.79
C PRO A 43 -24.76 -34.03 27.81
N MET A 44 -24.67 -33.41 26.64
CA MET A 44 -24.32 -31.99 26.51
C MET A 44 -25.26 -31.25 25.53
N PRO A 45 -25.70 -30.01 25.84
CA PRO A 45 -26.60 -29.27 24.97
C PRO A 45 -25.89 -28.79 23.69
N THR A 46 -26.64 -28.71 22.60
CA THR A 46 -26.20 -28.10 21.33
C THR A 46 -27.28 -27.13 20.85
N ILE A 47 -26.96 -26.26 19.88
CA ILE A 47 -27.94 -25.31 19.33
C ILE A 47 -29.24 -26.01 18.88
N PRO A 48 -29.22 -27.09 18.06
CA PRO A 48 -30.45 -27.75 17.64
C PRO A 48 -31.09 -28.62 18.74
N TYR A 49 -30.32 -29.06 19.74
CA TYR A 49 -30.77 -29.96 20.80
C TYR A 49 -30.38 -29.41 22.18
N PRO A 50 -31.11 -28.42 22.71
CA PRO A 50 -30.91 -27.93 24.07
C PRO A 50 -31.33 -28.97 25.10
N ASN A 51 -30.96 -28.75 26.36
CA ASN A 51 -31.41 -29.60 27.46
C ASN A 51 -32.93 -29.48 27.65
N LEU A 52 -33.60 -30.63 27.76
CA LEU A 52 -35.01 -30.73 28.07
C LEU A 52 -35.25 -30.34 29.54
N PRO A 53 -36.27 -29.52 29.85
CA PRO A 53 -36.57 -29.09 31.22
C PRO A 53 -36.78 -30.26 32.20
N GLU A 54 -37.36 -31.37 31.73
CA GLU A 54 -37.78 -32.50 32.57
C GLU A 54 -36.60 -33.39 32.99
N THR A 55 -35.54 -33.45 32.17
CA THR A 55 -34.43 -34.38 32.37
C THR A 55 -33.08 -33.71 32.60
N GLY A 56 -32.98 -32.41 32.35
CA GLY A 56 -31.72 -31.64 32.36
C GLY A 56 -30.73 -32.06 31.27
N ARG A 57 -31.18 -32.82 30.26
CA ARG A 57 -30.37 -33.49 29.23
C ARG A 57 -31.02 -33.31 27.86
N PRO A 58 -30.28 -33.40 26.75
CA PRO A 58 -30.86 -33.22 25.43
C PRO A 58 -31.70 -34.44 25.03
N ASP A 59 -32.52 -34.30 23.98
CA ASP A 59 -33.33 -35.41 23.47
C ASP A 59 -32.49 -36.52 22.82
N LYS A 60 -33.10 -37.62 22.34
CA LYS A 60 -32.38 -38.76 21.72
C LYS A 60 -31.44 -38.37 20.56
N LYS A 61 -31.70 -37.26 19.87
CA LYS A 61 -30.90 -36.75 18.74
C LYS A 61 -29.78 -35.82 19.19
N GLY A 62 -29.79 -35.41 20.46
CA GLY A 62 -28.75 -34.59 21.07
C GLY A 62 -27.42 -35.30 21.27
N PHE A 63 -26.46 -34.56 21.82
CA PHE A 63 -25.13 -35.11 22.04
C PHE A 63 -25.11 -36.04 23.26
N TYR A 64 -24.64 -37.25 23.01
CA TYR A 64 -24.35 -38.31 23.96
C TYR A 64 -23.07 -38.99 23.51
N GLU A 65 -22.11 -39.21 24.41
CA GLU A 65 -20.81 -39.78 24.04
C GLU A 65 -21.01 -41.15 23.36
N SER A 66 -21.84 -42.02 23.94
CA SER A 66 -22.17 -43.35 23.40
C SER A 66 -22.68 -43.30 21.97
N SER A 67 -23.47 -42.28 21.63
CA SER A 67 -24.06 -42.12 20.30
C SER A 67 -22.97 -41.76 19.29
N THR A 68 -22.11 -40.80 19.60
CA THR A 68 -21.08 -40.36 18.66
C THR A 68 -19.95 -41.37 18.52
N VAL A 69 -19.51 -42.02 19.60
CA VAL A 69 -18.47 -43.07 19.52
C VAL A 69 -18.98 -44.30 18.77
N LEU A 70 -20.28 -44.62 18.85
CA LEU A 70 -20.88 -45.67 18.04
C LEU A 70 -20.84 -45.31 16.55
N MET A 71 -21.21 -44.08 16.19
CA MET A 71 -21.11 -43.56 14.81
C MET A 71 -19.66 -43.52 14.30
N ARG A 72 -18.67 -43.41 15.19
CA ARG A 72 -17.23 -43.43 14.87
C ARG A 72 -16.64 -44.85 14.82
N THR A 73 -17.32 -45.84 15.38
CA THR A 73 -16.79 -47.22 15.47
C THR A 73 -17.43 -48.15 14.44
N LEU A 74 -18.75 -48.08 14.24
CA LEU A 74 -19.45 -48.98 13.31
C LEU A 74 -18.87 -48.95 11.88
N PRO A 75 -18.55 -47.78 11.28
CA PRO A 75 -18.02 -47.75 9.93
C PRO A 75 -16.62 -48.37 9.79
N MET A 76 -15.87 -48.55 10.89
CA MET A 76 -14.58 -49.24 10.86
C MET A 76 -14.75 -50.70 10.42
N VAL A 77 -15.86 -51.35 10.77
CA VAL A 77 -16.15 -52.75 10.40
C VAL A 77 -16.12 -52.91 8.89
N ASP A 78 -16.89 -52.09 8.18
CA ASP A 78 -16.98 -52.17 6.72
C ASP A 78 -15.64 -51.84 6.05
N LYS A 79 -14.87 -50.90 6.62
CA LYS A 79 -13.55 -50.52 6.09
C LYS A 79 -12.52 -51.61 6.30
N LEU A 80 -12.47 -52.22 7.47
CA LEU A 80 -11.57 -53.35 7.75
C LEU A 80 -11.90 -54.57 6.88
N VAL A 81 -13.19 -54.83 6.63
CA VAL A 81 -13.61 -55.88 5.69
C VAL A 81 -13.14 -55.58 4.26
N LYS A 82 -13.27 -54.33 3.79
CA LYS A 82 -12.73 -53.90 2.49
C LYS A 82 -11.20 -54.01 2.41
N MET A 83 -10.50 -53.90 3.54
CA MET A 83 -9.05 -54.10 3.67
C MET A 83 -8.64 -55.59 3.79
N GLY A 84 -9.61 -56.52 3.76
CA GLY A 84 -9.35 -57.97 3.73
C GLY A 84 -9.48 -58.69 5.07
N VAL A 85 -9.90 -58.00 6.14
CA VAL A 85 -10.22 -58.65 7.43
C VAL A 85 -11.54 -59.42 7.31
N LYS A 86 -11.59 -60.67 7.79
CA LYS A 86 -12.85 -61.42 7.79
C LYS A 86 -13.84 -60.79 8.76
N ARG A 87 -15.09 -60.61 8.34
CA ARG A 87 -16.15 -60.06 9.20
C ARG A 87 -16.29 -60.83 10.52
N ASP A 88 -16.17 -62.16 10.48
CA ASP A 88 -16.28 -63.05 11.65
C ASP A 88 -15.13 -62.87 12.66
N ASN A 89 -14.04 -62.21 12.25
CA ASN A 89 -12.91 -61.89 13.11
C ASN A 89 -13.02 -60.49 13.74
N ILE A 90 -14.08 -59.72 13.44
CA ILE A 90 -14.32 -58.40 14.02
C ILE A 90 -15.43 -58.51 15.06
N MET A 91 -15.09 -58.32 16.32
CA MET A 91 -16.04 -58.29 17.43
C MET A 91 -16.29 -56.85 17.88
N LEU A 92 -17.53 -56.57 18.30
CA LEU A 92 -17.89 -55.30 18.92
C LEU A 92 -18.49 -55.56 20.28
N SER A 93 -18.14 -54.71 21.27
CA SER A 93 -18.76 -54.80 22.59
C SER A 93 -20.27 -54.50 22.56
N ARG A 94 -20.71 -53.67 21.60
CA ARG A 94 -22.10 -53.33 21.32
C ARG A 94 -22.26 -52.81 19.89
N THR A 95 -23.48 -52.88 19.36
CA THR A 95 -23.84 -52.36 18.02
C THR A 95 -24.94 -51.30 18.06
N GLU A 96 -25.50 -51.04 19.24
CA GLU A 96 -26.59 -50.08 19.47
C GLU A 96 -26.45 -49.44 20.86
N ASN A 97 -27.30 -48.45 21.13
CA ASN A 97 -27.47 -47.84 22.45
C ASN A 97 -28.75 -48.36 23.11
N GLY A 98 -28.78 -48.31 24.44
CA GLY A 98 -29.90 -48.72 25.26
C GLY A 98 -31.17 -47.88 25.05
N PRO A 99 -32.26 -48.25 25.74
CA PRO A 99 -33.57 -47.64 25.53
C PRO A 99 -33.57 -46.13 25.81
N TYR A 100 -34.37 -45.40 25.03
CA TYR A 100 -34.66 -43.98 25.24
C TYR A 100 -36.17 -43.79 25.52
N PRO A 101 -36.57 -43.01 26.54
CA PRO A 101 -35.71 -42.29 27.49
C PRO A 101 -35.00 -43.23 28.47
N TYR A 102 -33.83 -42.81 28.96
CA TYR A 102 -33.09 -43.56 29.98
C TYR A 102 -33.86 -43.60 31.30
N VAL A 103 -34.00 -44.80 31.86
CA VAL A 103 -34.62 -45.04 33.17
C VAL A 103 -33.57 -45.62 34.12
N THR A 104 -33.29 -44.93 35.23
CA THR A 104 -32.31 -45.37 36.24
C THR A 104 -32.67 -46.75 36.78
N GLY A 105 -31.70 -47.68 36.81
CA GLY A 105 -31.88 -49.02 37.37
C GLY A 105 -32.67 -50.00 36.50
N ASN A 106 -33.00 -49.64 35.25
CA ASN A 106 -33.60 -50.59 34.30
C ASN A 106 -32.54 -51.64 33.86
N PRO A 107 -32.76 -52.94 34.07
CA PRO A 107 -31.83 -54.00 33.65
C PRO A 107 -31.54 -54.02 32.15
N GLU A 108 -32.42 -53.44 31.32
CA GLU A 108 -32.16 -53.30 29.89
C GLU A 108 -30.98 -52.36 29.58
N ASN A 109 -30.62 -51.43 30.48
CA ASN A 109 -29.47 -50.57 30.28
C ASN A 109 -28.15 -51.36 30.31
N ASP A 110 -28.04 -52.36 31.21
CA ASP A 110 -26.82 -53.14 31.45
C ASP A 110 -26.41 -53.99 30.22
N LYS A 111 -27.35 -54.25 29.30
CA LYS A 111 -27.06 -54.94 28.03
C LYS A 111 -26.23 -54.10 27.06
N TYR A 112 -26.29 -52.78 27.19
CA TYR A 112 -25.62 -51.84 26.28
C TYR A 112 -24.47 -51.12 26.99
N ASP A 113 -24.68 -50.69 28.23
CA ASP A 113 -23.63 -50.15 29.10
C ASP A 113 -22.97 -51.30 29.89
N ARG A 114 -22.29 -52.18 29.14
CA ARG A 114 -21.77 -53.44 29.67
C ARG A 114 -20.67 -53.21 30.72
N PRO A 115 -20.62 -54.02 31.80
CA PRO A 115 -19.53 -53.95 32.77
C PRO A 115 -18.16 -54.10 32.10
N LEU A 116 -17.22 -53.19 32.40
CA LEU A 116 -15.88 -53.20 31.79
C LEU A 116 -15.13 -54.51 32.02
N SER A 117 -15.35 -55.17 33.17
CA SER A 117 -14.79 -56.49 33.46
C SER A 117 -15.31 -57.57 32.52
N GLU A 118 -16.57 -57.50 32.09
CA GLU A 118 -17.15 -58.46 31.15
C GLU A 118 -16.56 -58.31 29.75
N ILE A 119 -16.43 -57.07 29.26
CA ILE A 119 -15.75 -56.76 28.00
C ILE A 119 -14.32 -57.30 28.03
N CYS A 120 -13.61 -57.05 29.13
CA CYS A 120 -12.26 -57.55 29.37
C CYS A 120 -12.16 -59.09 29.30
N GLU A 121 -13.08 -59.82 29.94
CA GLU A 121 -13.11 -61.29 29.87
C GLU A 121 -13.45 -61.77 28.45
N GLU A 122 -14.36 -61.11 27.74
CA GLU A 122 -14.72 -61.44 26.36
C GLU A 122 -13.53 -61.26 25.40
N VAL A 123 -12.78 -60.18 25.55
CA VAL A 123 -11.56 -59.91 24.78
C VAL A 123 -10.53 -61.03 24.96
N ASP A 124 -10.27 -61.42 26.21
CA ASP A 124 -9.31 -62.49 26.53
C ASP A 124 -9.80 -63.87 26.04
N ALA A 125 -11.09 -64.16 26.16
CA ALA A 125 -11.67 -65.46 25.80
C ALA A 125 -11.66 -65.74 24.29
N ASN A 126 -11.61 -64.71 23.45
CA ASN A 126 -11.79 -64.84 22.00
C ASN A 126 -10.50 -64.75 21.18
N ASN A 127 -9.32 -64.83 21.81
CA ASN A 127 -8.00 -64.80 21.16
C ASN A 127 -7.85 -63.61 20.20
N MET A 128 -8.15 -62.40 20.67
CA MET A 128 -8.04 -61.18 19.86
C MET A 128 -6.57 -60.80 19.64
N ASP A 129 -6.28 -60.24 18.46
CA ASP A 129 -4.96 -59.71 18.10
C ASP A 129 -4.81 -58.22 18.41
N PHE A 130 -5.93 -57.51 18.44
CA PHE A 130 -5.97 -56.07 18.67
C PHE A 130 -7.23 -55.64 19.40
N PHE A 131 -7.09 -54.70 20.32
CA PHE A 131 -8.18 -54.04 21.01
C PHE A 131 -8.13 -52.53 20.82
N ILE A 132 -9.26 -51.90 20.47
CA ILE A 132 -9.41 -50.45 20.49
C ILE A 132 -10.71 -50.04 21.19
N SER A 133 -10.59 -49.12 22.14
CA SER A 133 -11.73 -48.45 22.76
C SER A 133 -11.85 -47.02 22.23
N VAL A 134 -12.99 -46.66 21.66
CA VAL A 134 -13.21 -45.34 21.04
C VAL A 134 -14.06 -44.46 21.97
N HIS A 135 -13.54 -43.27 22.30
CA HIS A 135 -14.11 -42.32 23.26
C HIS A 135 -13.97 -40.86 22.81
N SER A 136 -14.62 -39.96 23.53
CA SER A 136 -14.41 -38.50 23.46
C SER A 136 -14.17 -37.89 24.84
N ASN A 137 -13.37 -36.85 24.92
CA ASN A 137 -12.86 -36.31 26.18
C ASN A 137 -13.62 -35.08 26.67
N ALA A 138 -13.37 -34.72 27.93
CA ALA A 138 -13.94 -33.54 28.58
C ALA A 138 -12.85 -32.72 29.30
N ALA A 139 -12.99 -31.40 29.24
CA ALA A 139 -12.26 -30.43 30.06
C ALA A 139 -13.28 -29.44 30.66
N THR A 140 -13.12 -28.14 30.41
CA THR A 140 -14.09 -27.11 30.75
C THR A 140 -15.07 -26.90 29.59
N ASP A 141 -16.38 -27.02 29.82
CA ASP A 141 -17.39 -26.74 28.79
C ASP A 141 -17.30 -25.30 28.30
N GLY A 142 -17.30 -25.12 26.97
CA GLY A 142 -17.09 -23.82 26.34
C GLY A 142 -15.63 -23.34 26.34
N GLY A 143 -14.69 -24.13 26.90
CA GLY A 143 -13.26 -23.85 26.82
C GLY A 143 -12.66 -24.14 25.44
N ASN A 144 -11.44 -23.67 25.21
CA ASN A 144 -10.72 -23.82 23.94
C ASN A 144 -9.90 -25.12 23.83
N THR A 145 -9.99 -26.00 24.82
CA THR A 145 -9.22 -27.25 24.89
C THR A 145 -9.77 -28.26 23.88
N ASN A 146 -8.97 -28.62 22.87
CA ASN A 146 -9.30 -29.68 21.93
C ASN A 146 -8.04 -30.34 21.37
N TYR A 147 -7.90 -31.64 21.58
CA TYR A 147 -6.84 -32.49 21.03
C TYR A 147 -7.13 -33.98 21.27
N PRO A 148 -6.55 -34.90 20.49
CA PRO A 148 -6.65 -36.33 20.78
C PRO A 148 -5.73 -36.76 21.93
N LEU A 149 -6.14 -37.80 22.65
CA LEU A 149 -5.34 -38.51 23.66
C LEU A 149 -5.45 -40.02 23.41
N ILE A 150 -4.30 -40.70 23.27
CA ILE A 150 -4.26 -42.15 23.09
C ILE A 150 -3.59 -42.78 24.31
N LEU A 151 -4.30 -43.69 24.98
CA LEU A 151 -3.89 -44.33 26.23
C LEU A 151 -3.68 -45.83 26.03
N TYR A 152 -2.47 -46.33 26.32
CA TYR A 152 -2.20 -47.76 26.38
C TYR A 152 -2.04 -48.22 27.83
N ARG A 153 -2.23 -49.52 28.09
CA ARG A 153 -2.04 -50.08 29.44
C ARG A 153 -0.57 -50.08 29.83
N GLY A 154 -0.19 -49.26 30.80
CA GLY A 154 1.19 -49.22 31.32
C GLY A 154 1.65 -47.83 31.74
N ARG A 155 2.97 -47.63 31.70
CA ARG A 155 3.63 -46.37 32.11
C ARG A 155 4.27 -45.71 30.90
N ASP A 156 4.48 -44.39 30.99
CA ASP A 156 5.14 -43.63 29.92
C ASP A 156 6.55 -44.15 29.61
N LYS A 157 7.04 -43.84 28.40
CA LYS A 157 8.33 -44.25 27.79
C LYS A 157 8.31 -45.64 27.15
N GLU A 158 9.33 -45.87 26.32
CA GLU A 158 9.52 -47.13 25.59
C GLU A 158 9.75 -48.32 26.55
N GLY A 159 9.15 -49.47 26.22
CA GLY A 159 9.28 -50.71 26.99
C GLY A 159 8.46 -50.79 28.29
N ASN A 160 7.62 -49.80 28.56
CA ASN A 160 6.82 -49.71 29.79
C ASN A 160 5.33 -50.03 29.61
N ASP A 161 4.93 -50.48 28.42
CA ASP A 161 3.61 -51.05 28.16
C ASP A 161 3.48 -52.44 28.81
N LEU A 162 2.40 -52.63 29.56
CA LEU A 162 2.12 -53.90 30.27
C LEU A 162 1.56 -54.97 29.32
N VAL A 163 1.13 -54.57 28.13
CA VAL A 163 0.89 -55.47 27.00
C VAL A 163 1.84 -55.09 25.87
N PRO A 164 2.87 -55.91 25.59
CA PRO A 164 3.90 -55.59 24.62
C PRO A 164 3.36 -55.16 23.25
N GLY A 165 3.93 -54.07 22.71
CA GLY A 165 3.62 -53.46 21.40
C GLY A 165 2.50 -52.42 21.42
N SER A 166 1.76 -52.27 22.53
CA SER A 166 0.58 -51.38 22.59
C SER A 166 0.95 -49.91 22.38
N ARG A 167 2.11 -49.49 22.91
CA ARG A 167 2.61 -48.12 22.73
C ARG A 167 2.92 -47.82 21.25
N ASP A 168 3.59 -48.73 20.57
CA ASP A 168 3.98 -48.52 19.17
C ASP A 168 2.75 -48.50 18.25
N MET A 169 1.74 -49.31 18.56
CA MET A 169 0.45 -49.26 17.88
C MET A 169 -0.25 -47.91 18.09
N ALA A 170 -0.25 -47.38 19.32
CA ALA A 170 -0.81 -46.06 19.63
C ALA A 170 -0.09 -44.93 18.87
N ILE A 171 1.24 -45.02 18.72
CA ILE A 171 2.03 -44.06 17.94
C ILE A 171 1.67 -44.12 16.45
N LYS A 172 1.56 -45.33 15.87
CA LYS A 172 1.15 -45.50 14.46
C LYS A 172 -0.27 -44.98 14.20
N MET A 173 -1.17 -45.06 15.18
CA MET A 173 -2.52 -44.51 15.07
C MET A 173 -2.54 -42.97 15.03
N TRP A 174 -1.59 -42.31 15.69
CA TRP A 174 -1.61 -40.85 15.88
C TRP A 174 -1.69 -40.10 14.56
N GLY A 175 -0.75 -40.34 13.64
CA GLY A 175 -0.65 -39.60 12.38
C GLY A 175 -1.93 -39.66 11.53
N PRO A 176 -2.46 -40.86 11.24
CA PRO A 176 -3.71 -41.04 10.50
C PRO A 176 -4.95 -40.45 11.20
N HIS A 177 -5.05 -40.54 12.53
CA HIS A 177 -6.18 -40.00 13.30
C HIS A 177 -6.17 -38.47 13.38
N TYR A 178 -4.99 -37.87 13.54
CA TYR A 178 -4.84 -36.44 13.79
C TYR A 178 -5.45 -35.59 12.66
N MET A 179 -6.32 -34.64 13.02
CA MET A 179 -7.06 -33.79 12.08
C MET A 179 -7.03 -32.33 12.54
N ASP A 180 -6.14 -31.54 11.95
CA ASP A 180 -5.95 -30.11 12.21
C ASP A 180 -6.52 -29.23 11.08
N GLU A 181 -7.00 -29.84 10.00
CA GLU A 181 -7.51 -29.13 8.84
C GLU A 181 -8.85 -28.42 9.14
N LEU A 182 -9.75 -29.09 9.86
CA LEU A 182 -11.07 -28.57 10.24
C LEU A 182 -11.27 -28.42 11.76
N ASP A 183 -10.58 -29.22 12.58
CA ASP A 183 -10.64 -29.16 14.05
C ASP A 183 -9.42 -28.43 14.61
N PRO A 184 -9.60 -27.25 15.22
CA PRO A 184 -8.51 -26.57 15.91
C PRO A 184 -7.92 -27.43 17.03
N GLN A 185 -6.59 -27.46 17.11
CA GLN A 185 -5.81 -28.25 18.07
C GLN A 185 -5.10 -27.34 19.06
N SER A 186 -5.30 -27.54 20.37
CA SER A 186 -4.92 -26.52 21.37
C SER A 186 -3.52 -26.68 21.98
N TYR A 187 -2.87 -27.86 21.93
CA TYR A 187 -1.56 -28.08 22.57
C TYR A 187 -0.59 -28.99 21.79
N TYR A 188 -1.11 -30.00 21.09
CA TYR A 188 -0.30 -31.03 20.42
C TYR A 188 -0.21 -30.76 18.91
N SER A 189 0.59 -31.55 18.18
CA SER A 189 0.70 -31.47 16.72
C SER A 189 0.82 -32.87 16.10
N ARG A 190 0.86 -32.95 14.77
CA ARG A 190 1.11 -34.23 14.06
C ARG A 190 2.41 -34.91 14.50
N THR A 191 3.42 -34.14 14.92
CA THR A 191 4.74 -34.64 15.32
C THR A 191 4.99 -34.59 16.83
N ASP A 192 4.19 -33.83 17.58
CA ASP A 192 4.26 -33.75 19.05
C ASP A 192 3.01 -34.42 19.65
N MET A 193 3.18 -35.67 20.09
CA MET A 193 2.10 -36.62 20.32
C MET A 193 1.67 -36.70 21.78
N ASN A 194 0.37 -36.81 22.03
CA ASN A 194 -0.18 -37.14 23.35
C ASN A 194 -0.52 -38.64 23.47
N VAL A 195 0.52 -39.48 23.40
CA VAL A 195 0.43 -40.93 23.58
C VAL A 195 0.99 -41.30 24.95
N ARG A 196 0.14 -41.81 25.85
CA ARG A 196 0.46 -41.94 27.28
C ARG A 196 0.16 -43.33 27.83
N GLY A 197 0.96 -43.77 28.79
CA GLY A 197 0.62 -44.95 29.59
C GLY A 197 -0.44 -44.57 30.63
N ASP A 198 -1.53 -45.34 30.71
CA ASP A 198 -2.67 -45.02 31.58
C ASP A 198 -2.29 -44.86 33.08
N ILE A 199 -1.37 -45.69 33.58
CA ILE A 199 -0.87 -45.59 34.98
C ILE A 199 -0.10 -44.30 35.19
N SER A 200 0.73 -43.89 34.23
CA SER A 200 1.50 -42.64 34.33
C SER A 200 0.62 -41.41 34.20
N PHE A 201 -0.40 -41.47 33.34
CA PHE A 201 -1.33 -40.36 33.14
C PHE A 201 -2.22 -40.11 34.36
N TYR A 202 -2.74 -41.18 34.97
CA TYR A 202 -3.65 -41.06 36.12
C TYR A 202 -2.96 -41.19 37.49
N HIS A 203 -1.65 -41.43 37.53
CA HIS A 203 -0.86 -41.58 38.74
C HIS A 203 -1.37 -42.64 39.73
N SER A 204 -2.07 -43.67 39.21
CA SER A 204 -2.73 -44.70 40.01
C SER A 204 -2.90 -45.99 39.20
N SER A 205 -3.10 -47.12 39.88
CA SER A 205 -3.37 -48.42 39.25
C SER A 205 -4.16 -49.34 40.17
N SER A 206 -4.82 -50.34 39.60
CA SER A 206 -5.46 -51.44 40.31
C SER A 206 -5.47 -52.71 39.44
N VAL A 207 -5.62 -53.86 40.07
CA VAL A 207 -5.60 -55.18 39.39
C VAL A 207 -7.03 -55.68 39.16
N ARG A 208 -7.38 -55.98 37.90
CA ARG A 208 -8.58 -56.77 37.56
C ARG A 208 -8.28 -58.24 37.85
N LYS A 209 -9.16 -58.92 38.59
CA LYS A 209 -9.11 -60.38 38.78
C LYS A 209 -10.11 -61.05 37.84
N GLY A 210 -9.64 -61.93 36.99
CA GLY A 210 -10.40 -62.53 35.89
C GLY A 210 -10.20 -64.04 35.75
N LYS A 211 -11.01 -64.69 34.90
CA LYS A 211 -10.85 -66.13 34.60
C LYS A 211 -9.65 -66.39 33.70
N HIS A 212 -9.29 -65.40 32.87
CA HIS A 212 -8.22 -65.50 31.87
C HIS A 212 -6.90 -64.81 32.28
N GLY A 213 -6.86 -64.15 33.45
CA GLY A 213 -5.64 -63.53 33.99
C GLY A 213 -5.91 -62.47 35.05
N GLU A 214 -4.83 -62.03 35.71
CA GLU A 214 -4.82 -60.85 36.57
C GLU A 214 -4.06 -59.72 35.88
N TYR A 215 -4.67 -58.54 35.74
CA TYR A 215 -4.12 -57.45 34.94
C TYR A 215 -4.10 -56.12 35.70
N GLU A 216 -2.91 -55.59 35.94
CA GLU A 216 -2.67 -54.25 36.47
C GLU A 216 -2.91 -53.17 35.39
N GLY A 217 -3.59 -52.08 35.76
CA GLY A 217 -3.77 -50.89 34.93
C GLY A 217 -4.60 -49.84 35.68
N TYR A 218 -4.84 -48.68 35.07
CA TYR A 218 -5.81 -47.71 35.58
C TYR A 218 -7.16 -47.90 34.91
N LEU A 219 -7.21 -47.77 33.58
CA LEU A 219 -8.45 -47.80 32.81
C LEU A 219 -9.03 -49.21 32.80
N GLY A 220 -10.24 -49.36 33.35
CA GLY A 220 -10.89 -50.67 33.54
C GLY A 220 -10.99 -51.50 32.26
N VAL A 221 -11.27 -50.84 31.12
CA VAL A 221 -11.47 -51.51 29.83
C VAL A 221 -10.17 -52.06 29.22
N LEU A 222 -9.00 -51.55 29.61
CA LEU A 222 -7.71 -51.99 29.07
C LEU A 222 -7.09 -53.15 29.85
N LYS A 223 -7.65 -53.53 31.01
CA LYS A 223 -7.08 -54.51 31.95
C LYS A 223 -7.22 -55.95 31.44
N HIS A 224 -6.82 -56.25 30.21
CA HIS A 224 -6.81 -57.57 29.56
C HIS A 224 -5.45 -57.87 28.90
N GLY A 225 -5.24 -59.07 28.38
CA GLY A 225 -3.97 -59.55 27.81
C GLY A 225 -3.67 -59.15 26.36
N VAL A 226 -4.65 -58.57 25.66
CA VAL A 226 -4.59 -58.26 24.22
C VAL A 226 -3.92 -56.90 23.94
N PRO A 227 -2.98 -56.78 22.96
CA PRO A 227 -2.37 -55.51 22.58
C PRO A 227 -3.39 -54.49 22.07
N GLY A 228 -3.25 -53.23 22.46
CA GLY A 228 -4.24 -52.22 22.10
C GLY A 228 -4.21 -50.96 22.94
N PHE A 229 -5.18 -50.09 22.68
CA PHE A 229 -5.27 -48.79 23.35
C PHE A 229 -6.70 -48.26 23.39
N LEU A 230 -6.92 -47.25 24.22
CA LEU A 230 -8.10 -46.39 24.21
C LEU A 230 -7.75 -45.09 23.50
N ILE A 231 -8.65 -44.59 22.66
CA ILE A 231 -8.51 -43.31 21.97
C ILE A 231 -9.64 -42.36 22.37
N GLU A 232 -9.24 -41.24 22.96
CA GLU A 232 -10.06 -40.06 23.17
C GLU A 232 -9.85 -39.13 21.97
N GLY A 233 -10.79 -39.09 21.02
CA GLY A 233 -10.51 -38.48 19.70
C GLY A 233 -10.57 -36.95 19.67
N TYR A 234 -11.44 -36.35 20.47
CA TYR A 234 -11.66 -34.90 20.54
C TYR A 234 -12.30 -34.56 21.89
N PHE A 235 -12.40 -33.26 22.22
CA PHE A 235 -13.09 -32.82 23.44
C PHE A 235 -14.55 -32.42 23.13
N HIS A 236 -15.53 -33.10 23.70
CA HIS A 236 -16.95 -32.73 23.54
C HIS A 236 -17.36 -31.50 24.37
N THR A 237 -16.48 -31.03 25.24
CA THR A 237 -16.58 -29.72 25.91
C THR A 237 -16.10 -28.58 25.01
N TYR A 238 -15.35 -28.88 23.94
CA TYR A 238 -15.13 -27.93 22.85
C TYR A 238 -16.35 -27.94 21.94
N GLN A 239 -17.17 -26.91 22.10
CA GLN A 239 -18.53 -26.89 21.58
C GLN A 239 -18.62 -27.04 20.05
N PRO A 240 -17.71 -26.47 19.23
CA PRO A 240 -17.72 -26.71 17.78
C PRO A 240 -17.47 -28.17 17.38
N ALA A 241 -16.54 -28.87 18.04
CA ALA A 241 -16.31 -30.30 17.79
C ALA A 241 -17.52 -31.15 18.20
N ARG A 242 -18.22 -30.77 19.29
CA ARG A 242 -19.49 -31.39 19.68
C ARG A 242 -20.57 -31.26 18.59
N HIS A 243 -20.70 -30.09 17.95
CA HIS A 243 -21.67 -29.89 16.86
C HIS A 243 -21.30 -30.68 15.60
N ARG A 244 -20.00 -30.78 15.27
CA ARG A 244 -19.52 -31.65 14.19
C ARG A 244 -19.80 -33.13 14.48
N ALA A 245 -19.64 -33.57 15.73
CA ALA A 245 -19.89 -34.95 16.12
C ALA A 245 -21.36 -35.39 16.07
N LEU A 246 -22.31 -34.45 15.91
CA LEU A 246 -23.71 -34.81 15.62
C LEU A 246 -23.90 -35.27 14.16
N ASN A 247 -22.97 -34.92 13.26
CA ASN A 247 -23.03 -35.33 11.85
C ASN A 247 -22.47 -36.76 11.69
N PRO A 248 -23.27 -37.72 11.16
CA PRO A 248 -22.81 -39.09 10.97
C PRO A 248 -21.66 -39.24 9.97
N ASP A 249 -21.62 -38.42 8.91
CA ASP A 249 -20.55 -38.44 7.92
C ASP A 249 -19.24 -37.91 8.52
N TYR A 250 -19.29 -36.90 9.38
CA TYR A 250 -18.14 -36.45 10.18
C TYR A 250 -17.58 -37.59 11.04
N CYS A 251 -18.46 -38.27 11.78
CA CYS A 251 -18.08 -39.41 12.62
C CYS A 251 -17.50 -40.57 11.80
N LYS A 252 -18.05 -40.83 10.62
CA LYS A 252 -17.54 -41.84 9.69
C LYS A 252 -16.18 -41.50 9.12
N GLN A 253 -15.89 -40.22 8.84
CA GLN A 253 -14.54 -39.81 8.44
C GLN A 253 -13.51 -40.05 9.55
N ASP A 254 -13.91 -39.94 10.81
CA ASP A 254 -13.06 -40.33 11.94
C ASP A 254 -12.80 -41.84 12.00
N ALA A 255 -13.84 -42.65 11.75
CA ALA A 255 -13.72 -44.10 11.60
C ALA A 255 -12.74 -44.50 10.48
N ILE A 256 -12.78 -43.78 9.36
CA ILE A 256 -11.87 -44.00 8.23
C ILE A 256 -10.42 -43.69 8.60
N ARG A 257 -10.19 -42.58 9.30
CA ARG A 257 -8.86 -42.22 9.81
C ARG A 257 -8.31 -43.27 10.79
N MET A 258 -9.15 -43.75 11.71
CA MET A 258 -8.76 -44.86 12.61
C MET A 258 -8.48 -46.16 11.84
N SER A 259 -9.27 -46.48 10.82
CA SER A 259 -9.05 -47.67 9.97
C SER A 259 -7.72 -47.59 9.19
N ARG A 260 -7.30 -46.39 8.76
CA ARG A 260 -5.97 -46.16 8.17
C ARG A 260 -4.85 -46.39 9.18
N GLY A 261 -5.02 -45.96 10.43
CA GLY A 261 -4.10 -46.30 11.52
C GLY A 261 -3.97 -47.82 11.72
N LEU A 262 -5.07 -48.56 11.66
CA LEU A 262 -5.03 -50.03 11.69
C LEU A 262 -4.32 -50.63 10.48
N ALA A 263 -4.51 -50.05 9.30
CA ALA A 263 -3.76 -50.46 8.10
C ALA A 263 -2.25 -50.26 8.27
N GLU A 264 -1.79 -49.18 8.92
CA GLU A 264 -0.37 -48.97 9.23
C GLU A 264 0.16 -49.92 10.32
N ILE A 265 -0.68 -50.27 11.29
CA ILE A 265 -0.31 -51.21 12.36
C ILE A 265 -0.10 -52.62 11.81
N PHE A 266 -1.03 -53.09 10.96
CA PHE A 266 -1.08 -54.47 10.46
C PHE A 266 -0.67 -54.64 9.00
N ASN A 267 -0.16 -53.58 8.36
CA ASN A 267 0.22 -53.56 6.95
C ASN A 267 -0.92 -54.02 6.01
N LEU A 268 -2.15 -53.54 6.26
CA LEU A 268 -3.32 -53.86 5.45
C LEU A 268 -3.31 -53.04 4.15
N PRO A 269 -3.89 -53.56 3.05
CA PRO A 269 -4.00 -52.81 1.80
C PRO A 269 -4.84 -51.53 1.99
N GLY A 270 -4.29 -50.39 1.57
CA GLY A 270 -5.01 -49.11 1.56
C GLY A 270 -6.10 -49.04 0.49
N GLU A 271 -6.99 -48.04 0.60
CA GLU A 271 -8.03 -47.80 -0.38
C GLU A 271 -7.46 -47.31 -1.72
N LYS A 272 -8.11 -47.69 -2.84
CA LYS A 272 -7.75 -47.20 -4.19
C LYS A 272 -8.39 -45.86 -4.55
N THR A 273 -9.36 -45.42 -3.76
CA THR A 273 -10.11 -44.18 -3.88
C THR A 273 -9.73 -43.20 -2.77
N GLY A 274 -10.07 -41.92 -2.94
CA GLY A 274 -9.88 -40.85 -1.96
C GLY A 274 -11.19 -40.17 -1.58
N TYR A 275 -11.05 -39.10 -0.78
CA TYR A 275 -12.17 -38.37 -0.18
C TYR A 275 -11.96 -36.86 -0.29
N ILE A 276 -13.06 -36.11 -0.26
CA ILE A 276 -13.07 -34.68 0.01
C ILE A 276 -13.96 -34.43 1.22
N MET A 277 -13.50 -33.61 2.16
CA MET A 277 -14.27 -33.18 3.33
C MET A 277 -14.09 -31.67 3.54
N GLY A 278 -15.14 -30.97 3.97
CA GLY A 278 -15.01 -29.54 4.22
C GLY A 278 -16.14 -28.95 5.03
N THR A 279 -16.10 -27.63 5.19
CA THR A 279 -17.16 -26.82 5.82
C THR A 279 -17.70 -25.75 4.87
N VAL A 280 -18.95 -25.36 5.04
CA VAL A 280 -19.56 -24.18 4.41
C VAL A 280 -20.01 -23.20 5.48
N LYS A 281 -19.50 -21.97 5.44
CA LYS A 281 -19.76 -20.94 6.46
C LYS A 281 -19.99 -19.57 5.83
N ASP A 282 -20.57 -18.65 6.58
CA ASP A 282 -20.74 -17.26 6.20
C ASP A 282 -19.36 -16.56 6.10
N LEU A 283 -19.22 -15.62 5.16
CA LEU A 283 -17.99 -14.86 4.96
C LEU A 283 -17.79 -13.77 6.03
N HIS A 284 -18.87 -13.19 6.55
CA HIS A 284 -18.84 -12.00 7.42
C HIS A 284 -19.52 -12.21 8.77
N GLU A 285 -20.54 -13.06 8.84
CA GLU A 285 -21.31 -13.29 10.06
C GLU A 285 -20.60 -14.27 10.99
N ARG A 286 -20.33 -13.81 12.22
CA ARG A 286 -19.84 -14.67 13.29
C ARG A 286 -20.99 -15.32 14.05
N ILE A 287 -20.82 -16.58 14.42
CA ILE A 287 -21.81 -17.25 15.27
C ILE A 287 -21.74 -16.71 16.70
N VAL A 288 -22.88 -16.34 17.27
CA VAL A 288 -22.97 -15.94 18.69
C VAL A 288 -24.06 -16.76 19.36
N ASN A 289 -23.69 -17.68 20.24
CA ASN A 289 -24.65 -18.51 20.96
C ASN A 289 -24.10 -19.00 22.32
N PRO A 290 -24.91 -19.02 23.40
CA PRO A 290 -24.48 -19.49 24.72
C PRO A 290 -23.98 -20.94 24.79
N VAL A 291 -24.29 -21.78 23.81
CA VAL A 291 -23.81 -23.17 23.74
C VAL A 291 -22.90 -23.42 22.53
N PHE A 292 -22.34 -22.36 21.94
CA PHE A 292 -21.35 -22.43 20.86
C PHE A 292 -20.22 -21.40 21.07
N HIS A 293 -19.29 -21.70 21.97
CA HIS A 293 -18.06 -20.97 22.18
C HIS A 293 -16.94 -21.61 21.36
N TYR A 294 -16.29 -20.82 20.51
CA TYR A 294 -15.25 -21.29 19.61
C TYR A 294 -13.86 -20.79 20.04
N ALA A 295 -12.84 -21.53 19.61
CA ALA A 295 -11.47 -21.06 19.68
C ALA A 295 -11.35 -19.84 18.74
N PRO A 296 -10.96 -18.66 19.22
CA PRO A 296 -11.04 -17.46 18.42
C PRO A 296 -10.01 -17.46 17.28
N ARG A 297 -10.32 -16.73 16.19
CA ARG A 297 -9.56 -16.73 14.92
C ARG A 297 -9.43 -18.09 14.24
N THR A 298 -10.28 -19.05 14.60
CA THR A 298 -10.41 -20.30 13.84
C THR A 298 -11.58 -20.20 12.88
N ASN A 299 -11.68 -21.15 11.94
CA ASN A 299 -12.84 -21.24 11.06
C ASN A 299 -14.16 -21.40 11.85
N ASP A 300 -14.12 -21.83 13.12
CA ASP A 300 -15.29 -22.00 13.99
C ASP A 300 -15.93 -20.70 14.46
N GLN A 301 -15.32 -19.54 14.21
CA GLN A 301 -15.93 -18.25 14.50
C GLN A 301 -17.08 -17.89 13.54
N TRP A 302 -17.07 -18.44 12.33
CA TRP A 302 -18.03 -18.11 11.27
C TRP A 302 -19.32 -18.92 11.39
N LEU A 303 -20.45 -18.29 11.06
CA LEU A 303 -21.76 -18.94 11.08
C LEU A 303 -21.81 -20.11 10.07
N PRO A 304 -22.07 -21.36 10.51
CA PRO A 304 -22.26 -22.48 9.59
C PRO A 304 -23.54 -22.34 8.77
N LEU A 305 -23.44 -22.58 7.46
CA LEU A 305 -24.55 -22.39 6.52
C LEU A 305 -25.40 -23.66 6.40
N ASN A 306 -26.33 -23.81 7.34
CA ASN A 306 -27.29 -24.90 7.38
C ASN A 306 -28.11 -24.98 6.07
N GLY A 307 -28.23 -26.16 5.49
CA GLY A 307 -29.00 -26.35 4.25
C GLY A 307 -28.31 -25.88 2.95
N ALA A 308 -27.03 -25.51 2.98
CA ALA A 308 -26.26 -25.26 1.76
C ALA A 308 -26.12 -26.54 0.91
N THR A 309 -26.20 -26.41 -0.41
CA THR A 309 -25.92 -27.49 -1.35
C THR A 309 -24.49 -27.34 -1.88
N VAL A 310 -23.67 -28.38 -1.73
CA VAL A 310 -22.30 -28.43 -2.26
C VAL A 310 -22.27 -29.36 -3.46
N THR A 311 -21.78 -28.88 -4.59
CA THR A 311 -21.63 -29.66 -5.82
C THR A 311 -20.16 -29.91 -6.12
N LEU A 312 -19.80 -31.16 -6.35
CA LEU A 312 -18.47 -31.60 -6.75
C LEU A 312 -18.36 -31.68 -8.27
N PHE A 313 -17.28 -31.15 -8.83
CA PHE A 313 -16.99 -31.14 -10.25
C PHE A 313 -15.67 -31.85 -10.56
N LYS A 314 -15.62 -32.52 -11.72
CA LYS A 314 -14.41 -33.05 -12.35
C LYS A 314 -14.30 -32.41 -13.75
N GLY A 315 -13.41 -31.42 -13.90
CA GLY A 315 -13.52 -30.45 -14.98
C GLY A 315 -14.80 -29.62 -14.84
N ASP A 316 -15.54 -29.41 -15.94
CA ASP A 316 -16.81 -28.67 -15.92
C ASP A 316 -18.04 -29.55 -15.62
N LYS A 317 -17.84 -30.87 -15.45
CA LYS A 317 -18.93 -31.82 -15.21
C LYS A 317 -19.20 -31.96 -13.71
N ALA A 318 -20.43 -31.65 -13.29
CA ALA A 318 -20.93 -32.01 -11.96
C ALA A 318 -21.00 -33.54 -11.83
N VAL A 319 -20.36 -34.09 -10.79
CA VAL A 319 -20.26 -35.53 -10.56
C VAL A 319 -20.97 -36.03 -9.30
N LYS A 320 -21.06 -35.20 -8.26
CA LYS A 320 -21.80 -35.51 -7.01
C LYS A 320 -22.32 -34.22 -6.37
N THR A 321 -23.34 -34.34 -5.54
CA THR A 321 -23.88 -33.25 -4.70
C THR A 321 -24.01 -33.72 -3.26
N TYR A 322 -23.82 -32.81 -2.31
CA TYR A 322 -23.99 -33.05 -0.88
C TYR A 322 -24.88 -31.95 -0.29
N GLN A 323 -25.81 -32.35 0.57
CA GLN A 323 -26.72 -31.43 1.26
C GLN A 323 -26.25 -31.23 2.70
N VAL A 324 -25.79 -30.02 3.02
CA VAL A 324 -25.36 -29.66 4.38
C VAL A 324 -26.56 -29.77 5.33
N ASP A 325 -26.32 -30.38 6.50
CA ASP A 325 -27.34 -30.59 7.52
C ASP A 325 -27.77 -29.28 8.20
N THR A 326 -28.62 -29.39 9.22
CA THR A 326 -29.11 -28.27 10.03
C THR A 326 -28.56 -28.29 11.45
N LEU A 327 -27.38 -28.88 11.66
CA LEU A 327 -26.80 -29.15 12.97
C LEU A 327 -25.74 -28.12 13.38
N TYR A 328 -25.64 -27.00 12.66
CA TYR A 328 -24.69 -25.91 12.94
C TYR A 328 -23.23 -26.36 12.92
N ASN A 329 -22.86 -27.17 11.94
CA ASN A 329 -21.48 -27.64 11.75
C ASN A 329 -20.91 -27.30 10.35
N GLY A 330 -21.77 -27.14 9.34
CA GLY A 330 -21.39 -26.79 7.97
C GLY A 330 -20.75 -27.93 7.17
N ILE A 331 -20.72 -29.15 7.69
CA ILE A 331 -19.95 -30.28 7.14
C ILE A 331 -20.50 -30.78 5.81
N PHE A 332 -19.60 -31.07 4.88
CA PHE A 332 -19.87 -31.89 3.70
C PHE A 332 -18.75 -32.92 3.45
N VAL A 333 -19.13 -34.05 2.84
CA VAL A 333 -18.20 -35.15 2.53
C VAL A 333 -18.52 -35.75 1.16
N PHE A 334 -17.48 -36.00 0.35
CA PHE A 334 -17.56 -36.81 -0.86
C PHE A 334 -16.61 -38.00 -0.73
N GLU A 335 -17.16 -39.20 -0.82
CA GLU A 335 -16.43 -40.46 -0.65
C GLU A 335 -16.23 -41.20 -1.98
N ASP A 336 -15.37 -42.23 -1.95
CA ASP A 336 -15.12 -43.16 -3.06
C ASP A 336 -14.77 -42.43 -4.38
N LEU A 337 -13.90 -41.42 -4.29
CA LEU A 337 -13.47 -40.62 -5.43
C LEU A 337 -12.23 -41.24 -6.10
N GLU A 338 -12.21 -41.27 -7.42
CA GLU A 338 -10.98 -41.60 -8.16
C GLU A 338 -9.90 -40.55 -7.88
N PRO A 339 -8.62 -40.93 -7.81
CA PRO A 339 -7.53 -39.95 -7.75
C PRO A 339 -7.57 -38.98 -8.95
N GLY A 340 -7.38 -37.69 -8.70
CA GLY A 340 -7.44 -36.65 -9.73
C GLY A 340 -7.75 -35.25 -9.19
N GLU A 341 -7.91 -34.29 -10.09
CA GLU A 341 -8.29 -32.91 -9.76
C GLU A 341 -9.81 -32.74 -9.74
N TYR A 342 -10.29 -32.04 -8.71
CA TYR A 342 -11.69 -31.72 -8.50
C TYR A 342 -11.86 -30.26 -8.07
N THR A 343 -13.05 -29.70 -8.26
CA THR A 343 -13.46 -28.42 -7.67
C THR A 343 -14.81 -28.59 -6.98
N VAL A 344 -15.10 -27.74 -6.00
CA VAL A 344 -16.39 -27.71 -5.30
C VAL A 344 -17.04 -26.35 -5.42
N ARG A 345 -18.38 -26.33 -5.50
CA ARG A 345 -19.19 -25.11 -5.50
C ARG A 345 -20.33 -25.24 -4.51
N ALA A 346 -20.42 -24.30 -3.57
CA ALA A 346 -21.52 -24.19 -2.62
C ALA A 346 -22.57 -23.18 -3.09
N ALA A 347 -23.84 -23.47 -2.81
CA ALA A 347 -24.95 -22.57 -3.05
C ALA A 347 -25.95 -22.64 -1.88
N LEU A 348 -26.52 -21.49 -1.52
CA LEU A 348 -27.60 -21.37 -0.54
C LEU A 348 -28.49 -20.20 -0.95
N LYS A 349 -29.81 -20.34 -0.79
CA LYS A 349 -30.75 -19.25 -1.09
C LYS A 349 -30.49 -18.06 -0.17
N GLY A 350 -30.46 -16.84 -0.73
CA GLY A 350 -30.15 -15.61 0.01
C GLY A 350 -28.64 -15.35 0.15
N TYR A 351 -27.81 -16.14 -0.53
CA TYR A 351 -26.36 -15.97 -0.59
C TYR A 351 -25.90 -15.83 -2.03
N LYS A 352 -24.83 -15.05 -2.24
CA LYS A 352 -24.15 -14.94 -3.52
C LYS A 352 -23.49 -16.27 -3.91
N GLU A 353 -23.26 -16.46 -5.21
CA GLU A 353 -22.51 -17.60 -5.72
C GLU A 353 -21.09 -17.65 -5.12
N GLN A 354 -20.60 -18.85 -4.79
CA GLN A 354 -19.25 -19.01 -4.25
C GLN A 354 -18.20 -18.34 -5.16
N GLY A 355 -17.35 -17.50 -4.56
CA GLY A 355 -16.34 -16.71 -5.29
C GLY A 355 -16.80 -15.30 -5.64
N HIS A 356 -18.10 -15.00 -5.56
CA HIS A 356 -18.65 -13.65 -5.74
C HIS A 356 -18.89 -12.99 -4.38
N PHE A 357 -18.29 -11.84 -4.15
CA PHE A 357 -18.41 -11.07 -2.90
C PHE A 357 -18.16 -9.58 -3.15
N THR A 358 -18.48 -8.72 -2.19
CA THR A 358 -18.24 -7.27 -2.28
C THR A 358 -16.78 -6.97 -1.93
N ALA A 359 -15.92 -6.79 -2.94
CA ALA A 359 -14.46 -6.68 -2.75
C ALA A 359 -14.02 -5.50 -1.86
N ASP A 360 -14.55 -4.31 -2.13
CA ASP A 360 -14.21 -3.08 -1.37
C ASP A 360 -14.69 -3.13 0.10
N ALA A 361 -15.63 -4.02 0.39
CA ALA A 361 -16.20 -4.26 1.72
C ALA A 361 -15.52 -5.43 2.47
N THR A 362 -14.56 -6.11 1.83
CA THR A 362 -13.97 -7.36 2.35
C THR A 362 -12.48 -7.19 2.56
N SER A 363 -11.99 -7.50 3.77
CA SER A 363 -10.57 -7.41 4.10
C SER A 363 -9.71 -8.31 3.20
N THR A 364 -8.47 -7.91 2.91
CA THR A 364 -7.50 -8.70 2.14
C THR A 364 -7.31 -10.12 2.70
N GLU A 365 -7.44 -10.29 4.02
CA GLU A 365 -7.41 -11.60 4.68
C GLU A 365 -8.57 -12.50 4.19
N TYR A 366 -9.80 -11.97 4.16
CA TYR A 366 -10.98 -12.75 3.74
C TYR A 366 -11.09 -12.92 2.23
N GLN A 367 -10.58 -11.96 1.45
CA GLN A 367 -10.42 -12.14 -0.01
C GLN A 367 -9.55 -13.37 -0.32
N LYS A 368 -8.47 -13.59 0.45
CA LYS A 368 -7.62 -14.79 0.31
C LYS A 368 -8.37 -16.06 0.69
N LEU A 369 -9.21 -16.03 1.74
CA LEU A 369 -10.03 -17.19 2.11
C LEU A 369 -11.03 -17.56 1.00
N VAL A 370 -11.66 -16.57 0.37
CA VAL A 370 -12.55 -16.80 -0.77
C VAL A 370 -11.77 -17.38 -1.95
N ALA A 371 -10.60 -16.82 -2.28
CA ALA A 371 -9.75 -17.35 -3.35
C ALA A 371 -9.34 -18.81 -3.08
N GLN A 372 -8.90 -19.13 -1.86
CA GLN A 372 -8.56 -20.49 -1.43
C GLN A 372 -9.75 -21.45 -1.53
N SER A 373 -10.96 -20.99 -1.21
CA SER A 373 -12.17 -21.81 -1.35
C SER A 373 -12.46 -22.25 -2.79
N MET A 374 -11.92 -21.52 -3.77
CA MET A 374 -12.11 -21.76 -5.20
C MET A 374 -11.01 -22.62 -5.84
N GLU A 375 -9.95 -22.94 -5.09
CA GLU A 375 -8.81 -23.72 -5.58
C GLU A 375 -9.21 -25.16 -5.97
N LYS A 376 -8.40 -25.74 -6.85
CA LYS A 376 -8.52 -27.15 -7.22
C LYS A 376 -8.05 -28.04 -6.08
N LEU A 377 -8.80 -29.10 -5.83
CA LEU A 377 -8.50 -30.12 -4.85
C LEU A 377 -7.88 -31.33 -5.55
N VAL A 378 -6.73 -31.78 -5.05
CA VAL A 378 -6.06 -33.00 -5.53
C VAL A 378 -6.47 -34.17 -4.65
N VAL A 379 -7.34 -35.03 -5.17
CA VAL A 379 -7.74 -36.27 -4.51
C VAL A 379 -6.67 -37.34 -4.75
N LYS A 380 -6.23 -37.98 -3.66
CA LYS A 380 -5.29 -39.10 -3.69
C LYS A 380 -5.93 -40.35 -3.07
N ALA A 381 -5.53 -41.52 -3.56
CA ALA A 381 -5.95 -42.79 -2.99
C ALA A 381 -5.57 -42.88 -1.50
N ASN A 382 -6.47 -43.43 -0.69
CA ASN A 382 -6.30 -43.63 0.76
C ASN A 382 -6.05 -42.32 1.56
N GLN A 383 -6.47 -41.15 1.04
CA GLN A 383 -6.31 -39.85 1.68
C GLN A 383 -7.60 -39.03 1.61
N THR A 384 -7.67 -38.01 2.45
CA THR A 384 -8.76 -37.02 2.45
C THR A 384 -8.19 -35.66 2.08
N ALA A 385 -8.74 -35.03 1.05
CA ALA A 385 -8.49 -33.63 0.75
C ALA A 385 -9.48 -32.75 1.53
N TYR A 386 -9.01 -31.63 2.05
CA TYR A 386 -9.81 -30.73 2.89
C TYR A 386 -10.01 -29.37 2.24
N THR A 387 -11.17 -28.75 2.48
CA THR A 387 -11.43 -27.37 2.03
C THR A 387 -12.43 -26.65 2.94
N LYS A 388 -12.40 -25.31 2.92
CA LYS A 388 -13.30 -24.43 3.67
C LYS A 388 -13.96 -23.49 2.69
N LEU A 389 -15.29 -23.53 2.61
CA LEU A 389 -16.10 -22.76 1.68
C LEU A 389 -16.77 -21.60 2.40
N TYR A 390 -16.81 -20.44 1.74
CA TYR A 390 -17.37 -19.21 2.27
C TYR A 390 -18.38 -18.63 1.28
N LEU A 391 -19.55 -18.23 1.78
CA LEU A 391 -20.56 -17.52 0.99
C LEU A 391 -20.88 -16.17 1.66
N GLU A 392 -21.09 -15.15 0.84
CA GLU A 392 -21.54 -13.83 1.29
C GLU A 392 -23.06 -13.71 1.14
N VAL A 393 -23.75 -13.20 2.16
CA VAL A 393 -25.19 -12.95 2.11
C VAL A 393 -25.54 -11.93 1.02
N GLU A 394 -26.65 -12.15 0.30
CA GLU A 394 -27.16 -11.17 -0.66
C GLU A 394 -27.54 -9.87 0.04
N GLY A 395 -27.11 -8.73 -0.51
CA GLY A 395 -27.37 -7.42 0.10
C GLY A 395 -26.50 -7.09 1.32
N TYR A 396 -25.38 -7.78 1.53
CA TYR A 396 -24.39 -7.41 2.55
C TYR A 396 -23.98 -5.93 2.41
N GLU A 397 -24.25 -5.14 3.45
CA GLU A 397 -23.73 -3.79 3.62
C GLU A 397 -22.53 -3.85 4.58
N PRO A 398 -21.33 -3.40 4.17
CA PRO A 398 -20.21 -3.32 5.08
C PRO A 398 -20.54 -2.47 6.30
N PRO A 399 -19.94 -2.75 7.47
CA PRO A 399 -19.89 -1.78 8.54
C PRO A 399 -19.41 -0.43 7.99
N ALA A 400 -20.13 0.65 8.28
CA ALA A 400 -19.84 1.99 7.76
C ALA A 400 -18.44 2.52 8.16
N ASP A 401 -17.80 1.87 9.15
CA ASP A 401 -16.52 2.26 9.71
C ASP A 401 -15.35 1.56 8.99
N THR A 402 -15.02 2.00 7.76
CA THR A 402 -13.70 1.71 7.18
C THR A 402 -12.68 2.65 7.82
N TYR A 403 -11.76 2.10 8.62
CA TYR A 403 -10.71 2.89 9.26
C TYR A 403 -9.40 2.82 8.47
N VAL A 404 -8.56 3.83 8.66
CA VAL A 404 -7.16 3.82 8.24
C VAL A 404 -6.31 4.38 9.38
N ASN A 405 -5.24 3.67 9.76
CA ASN A 405 -4.35 4.12 10.84
C ASN A 405 -3.69 5.47 10.50
N TYR A 406 -3.40 5.71 9.22
CA TYR A 406 -2.78 6.92 8.70
C TYR A 406 -3.58 7.48 7.51
N PRO A 407 -4.61 8.31 7.75
CA PRO A 407 -5.42 8.88 6.67
C PRO A 407 -4.62 9.85 5.80
N ASP A 408 -4.94 9.86 4.50
CA ASP A 408 -4.44 10.90 3.60
C ASP A 408 -5.04 12.27 3.99
N PRO A 409 -4.22 13.32 4.16
CA PRO A 409 -4.73 14.67 4.36
C PRO A 409 -5.43 15.17 3.08
N VAL A 410 -6.35 16.13 3.26
CA VAL A 410 -6.90 16.89 2.14
C VAL A 410 -5.81 17.81 1.59
N GLN A 411 -5.44 17.61 0.32
CA GLN A 411 -4.38 18.36 -0.34
C GLN A 411 -4.77 18.67 -1.79
N PRO A 412 -4.14 19.68 -2.42
CA PRO A 412 -4.36 19.95 -3.83
C PRO A 412 -4.02 18.74 -4.70
N ALA A 413 -4.92 18.36 -5.61
CA ALA A 413 -4.76 17.16 -6.45
C ALA A 413 -3.57 17.24 -7.44
N TYR A 414 -3.00 18.43 -7.66
CA TYR A 414 -1.80 18.63 -8.48
C TYR A 414 -0.49 18.42 -7.72
N LEU A 415 -0.53 18.22 -6.39
CA LEU A 415 0.65 18.08 -5.55
C LEU A 415 1.22 16.67 -5.66
N THR A 416 2.52 16.58 -5.92
CA THR A 416 3.31 15.34 -5.91
C THR A 416 4.52 15.52 -4.97
N MET A 417 5.22 14.44 -4.65
CA MET A 417 6.25 14.45 -3.62
C MET A 417 7.52 15.21 -4.06
N PRO A 418 7.92 16.32 -3.42
CA PRO A 418 9.14 17.06 -3.75
C PRO A 418 10.43 16.33 -3.34
N GLU A 419 11.54 16.59 -4.05
CA GLU A 419 12.88 16.15 -3.64
C GLU A 419 13.51 17.05 -2.58
N ALA A 420 13.09 18.32 -2.57
CA ALA A 420 13.57 19.33 -1.64
C ALA A 420 12.42 20.23 -1.18
N LEU A 421 12.46 20.62 0.10
CA LEU A 421 11.50 21.50 0.74
C LEU A 421 12.21 22.70 1.34
N ASN A 422 11.61 23.88 1.16
CA ASN A 422 12.04 25.05 1.91
C ASN A 422 11.22 25.09 3.21
N MET A 423 11.90 24.97 4.34
CA MET A 423 11.30 25.09 5.67
C MET A 423 11.91 26.28 6.40
N LYS A 424 11.18 26.80 7.39
CA LYS A 424 11.70 27.73 8.39
C LYS A 424 11.52 27.14 9.78
N ALA A 425 12.48 27.39 10.66
CA ALA A 425 12.32 27.14 12.09
C ALA A 425 11.52 28.28 12.72
N GLU A 426 10.59 27.95 13.60
CA GLU A 426 9.90 28.92 14.47
C GLU A 426 10.57 28.96 15.85
N GLU A 427 10.38 30.07 16.56
CA GLU A 427 10.88 30.21 17.93
C GLU A 427 10.37 29.07 18.85
N PRO A 428 11.24 28.47 19.66
CA PRO A 428 10.86 27.44 20.61
C PRO A 428 9.84 27.94 21.64
N VAL A 429 8.92 27.06 22.04
CA VAL A 429 7.92 27.34 23.09
C VAL A 429 8.04 26.32 24.21
N THR A 430 8.25 26.79 25.43
CA THR A 430 8.23 25.95 26.63
C THR A 430 6.82 25.81 27.17
N LEU A 431 6.33 24.58 27.29
CA LEU A 431 5.04 24.25 27.87
C LEU A 431 5.12 24.18 29.39
N ALA A 432 4.08 24.68 30.07
CA ALA A 432 3.94 24.56 31.53
C ALA A 432 3.44 23.17 31.94
N ILE A 433 4.24 22.13 31.68
CA ILE A 433 3.96 20.74 32.08
C ILE A 433 4.73 20.37 33.36
N LYS A 434 4.18 19.45 34.15
CA LYS A 434 4.83 18.89 35.35
C LYS A 434 5.26 17.46 35.13
N GLY A 435 6.31 17.03 35.82
CA GLY A 435 6.84 15.68 35.76
C GLY A 435 7.68 15.39 34.52
N GLU A 436 8.21 14.17 34.47
CA GLU A 436 9.03 13.66 33.37
C GLU A 436 8.15 13.22 32.19
N VAL A 437 8.48 13.61 30.97
CA VAL A 437 7.71 13.21 29.77
C VAL A 437 7.99 11.75 29.42
N LYS A 438 6.93 10.97 29.22
CA LYS A 438 6.99 9.54 28.86
C LYS A 438 6.63 9.27 27.42
N ARG A 439 5.68 10.04 26.85
CA ARG A 439 5.16 9.83 25.50
C ARG A 439 4.53 11.12 24.97
N ALA A 440 4.67 11.34 23.67
CA ALA A 440 3.91 12.34 22.92
C ALA A 440 3.37 11.69 21.64
N ILE A 441 2.06 11.78 21.41
CA ILE A 441 1.39 11.25 20.21
C ILE A 441 0.47 12.32 19.61
N THR A 442 0.38 12.35 18.29
CA THR A 442 -0.36 13.38 17.56
C THR A 442 -1.44 12.79 16.71
N ARG A 443 -2.60 13.45 16.69
CA ARG A 443 -3.71 13.16 15.80
C ARG A 443 -4.50 14.44 15.54
N GLU A 444 -4.89 14.66 14.28
CA GLU A 444 -5.78 15.76 13.86
C GLU A 444 -5.34 17.15 14.38
N GLY A 445 -4.04 17.46 14.30
CA GLY A 445 -3.48 18.75 14.71
C GLY A 445 -3.44 18.97 16.24
N LYS A 446 -3.70 17.93 17.02
CA LYS A 446 -3.56 17.91 18.49
C LYS A 446 -2.48 16.92 18.90
N THR A 447 -1.75 17.26 19.96
CA THR A 447 -0.76 16.36 20.56
C THR A 447 -1.15 16.07 22.01
N VAL A 448 -1.17 14.80 22.39
CA VAL A 448 -1.33 14.37 23.79
C VAL A 448 0.04 14.02 24.34
N ILE A 449 0.42 14.69 25.44
CA ILE A 449 1.69 14.46 26.14
C ILE A 449 1.39 13.78 27.49
N LEU A 450 1.92 12.59 27.69
CA LEU A 450 1.92 11.86 28.97
C LEU A 450 3.16 12.21 29.77
N THR A 451 2.97 12.61 31.03
CA THR A 451 4.06 12.82 31.99
C THR A 451 3.86 11.99 33.27
N ASN A 452 4.95 11.78 33.99
CA ASN A 452 4.98 11.18 35.31
C ASN A 452 5.51 12.21 36.33
N ASP A 453 4.63 12.71 37.18
CA ASP A 453 4.99 13.59 38.31
C ASP A 453 5.05 12.75 39.59
N ASN A 454 6.25 12.24 39.91
CA ASN A 454 6.52 11.47 41.12
C ASN A 454 5.55 10.29 41.36
N GLY A 455 5.24 9.52 40.32
CA GLY A 455 4.31 8.39 40.35
C GLY A 455 2.86 8.75 39.99
N THR A 456 2.57 10.03 39.77
CA THR A 456 1.25 10.50 39.33
C THR A 456 1.27 10.77 37.82
N PRO A 457 0.48 10.03 37.01
CA PRO A 457 0.40 10.30 35.58
C PRO A 457 -0.43 11.57 35.31
N LEU A 458 0.04 12.42 34.39
CA LEU A 458 -0.68 13.59 33.90
C LEU A 458 -0.73 13.55 32.37
N LEU A 459 -1.84 14.01 31.79
CA LEU A 459 -2.05 14.05 30.33
C LEU A 459 -2.36 15.48 29.90
N TYR A 460 -1.57 16.03 28.99
CA TYR A 460 -1.77 17.39 28.46
C TYR A 460 -2.19 17.33 26.99
N LEU A 461 -3.31 17.97 26.67
CA LEU A 461 -3.74 18.17 25.28
C LEU A 461 -3.18 19.51 24.78
N VAL A 462 -2.33 19.44 23.76
CA VAL A 462 -1.67 20.58 23.14
C VAL A 462 -2.27 20.83 21.76
N ASN A 463 -2.59 22.08 21.47
CA ASN A 463 -2.96 22.52 20.14
C ASN A 463 -1.71 22.86 19.34
N ASN A 464 -1.45 22.11 18.25
CA ASN A 464 -0.22 22.29 17.48
C ASN A 464 -0.18 23.64 16.74
N ALA A 465 -1.34 24.20 16.38
CA ALA A 465 -1.42 25.48 15.69
C ALA A 465 -1.16 26.67 16.62
N THR A 466 -1.69 26.65 17.85
CA THR A 466 -1.46 27.73 18.83
C THR A 466 -0.23 27.50 19.70
N ARG A 467 0.32 26.27 19.71
CA ARG A 467 1.46 25.83 20.53
C ARG A 467 1.23 26.04 22.03
N LYS A 468 -0.01 25.79 22.48
CA LYS A 468 -0.45 25.95 23.87
C LYS A 468 -1.14 24.70 24.37
N ILE A 469 -1.01 24.44 25.67
CA ILE A 469 -1.84 23.48 26.39
C ILE A 469 -3.27 24.01 26.37
N GLU A 470 -4.20 23.24 25.82
CA GLU A 470 -5.63 23.56 25.85
C GLU A 470 -6.24 23.18 27.19
N LYS A 471 -5.93 21.96 27.65
CA LYS A 471 -6.39 21.43 28.93
C LYS A 471 -5.54 20.23 29.36
N GLN A 472 -5.66 19.88 30.63
CA GLN A 472 -5.23 18.59 31.13
C GLN A 472 -6.39 17.59 30.97
N LEU A 473 -6.12 16.42 30.38
CA LEU A 473 -7.11 15.36 30.24
C LEU A 473 -7.33 14.65 31.57
N SER A 474 -8.55 14.14 31.78
CA SER A 474 -8.89 13.44 33.02
C SER A 474 -8.11 12.13 33.16
N THR A 475 -7.62 11.88 34.36
CA THR A 475 -7.12 10.57 34.82
C THR A 475 -8.02 9.97 35.91
N ASN A 476 -9.20 10.56 36.14
CA ASN A 476 -10.17 10.12 37.15
C ASN A 476 -10.90 8.89 36.62
N GLY A 477 -10.46 7.71 37.01
CA GLY A 477 -10.93 6.42 36.47
C GLY A 477 -9.81 5.38 36.43
N LEU A 478 -8.55 5.84 36.46
CA LEU A 478 -7.42 4.96 36.71
C LEU A 478 -7.46 4.43 38.14
N PRO A 479 -7.31 3.11 38.38
CA PRO A 479 -7.21 2.53 39.71
C PRO A 479 -6.11 3.19 40.55
N ALA A 480 -6.23 3.12 41.87
CA ALA A 480 -5.18 3.58 42.78
C ALA A 480 -3.87 2.80 42.56
N ALA A 481 -2.74 3.41 42.89
CA ALA A 481 -1.46 2.71 42.84
C ALA A 481 -1.46 1.52 43.82
N GLU A 482 -0.97 0.37 43.38
CA GLU A 482 -0.87 -0.84 44.20
C GLU A 482 0.42 -0.77 45.06
N THR A 483 0.47 0.13 46.03
CA THR A 483 1.70 0.44 46.80
C THR A 483 2.24 -0.71 47.64
N ASP A 484 1.42 -1.76 47.85
CA ASP A 484 1.79 -2.98 48.56
C ASP A 484 2.12 -4.15 47.62
N ASN A 485 2.14 -3.92 46.31
CA ASN A 485 2.58 -4.88 45.30
C ASN A 485 3.94 -4.44 44.75
N LYS A 486 5.01 -5.19 45.05
CA LYS A 486 6.35 -4.88 44.51
C LYS A 486 6.45 -4.97 42.99
N GLY A 487 5.53 -5.69 42.34
CA GLY A 487 5.46 -5.77 40.88
C GLY A 487 4.75 -4.57 40.23
N PHE A 488 4.23 -3.61 40.99
CA PHE A 488 3.53 -2.45 40.43
C PHE A 488 4.51 -1.35 40.00
N HIS A 489 4.43 -0.92 38.73
CA HIS A 489 5.35 0.08 38.17
C HIS A 489 4.68 1.42 37.90
N SER A 490 3.49 1.42 37.30
CA SER A 490 2.78 2.68 36.98
C SER A 490 1.27 2.47 36.78
N ARG A 491 0.49 3.49 37.16
CA ARG A 491 -0.97 3.56 36.89
C ARG A 491 -1.28 3.79 35.41
N LEU A 492 -0.37 4.45 34.69
CA LEU A 492 -0.45 4.73 33.25
C LEU A 492 0.98 4.97 32.75
N ASN A 493 1.46 4.08 31.87
CA ASN A 493 2.85 4.03 31.46
C ASN A 493 3.08 4.44 29.99
N ASP A 494 2.12 4.16 29.11
CA ASP A 494 2.17 4.55 27.70
C ASP A 494 0.76 4.83 27.14
N ILE A 495 0.70 5.52 26.00
CA ILE A 495 -0.54 5.91 25.31
C ILE A 495 -0.43 5.69 23.79
N ALA A 496 -1.59 5.45 23.18
CA ALA A 496 -1.78 5.30 21.73
C ALA A 496 -3.16 5.85 21.29
N PHE A 497 -3.35 5.98 19.98
CA PHE A 497 -4.66 6.22 19.38
C PHE A 497 -5.17 4.97 18.67
N THR A 498 -6.47 4.71 18.82
CA THR A 498 -7.22 3.84 17.89
C THR A 498 -7.37 4.55 16.54
N ALA A 499 -7.69 3.79 15.47
CA ALA A 499 -7.83 4.35 14.13
C ALA A 499 -9.04 5.28 13.98
N ASP A 500 -10.03 5.22 14.87
CA ASP A 500 -11.19 6.14 14.99
C ASP A 500 -10.94 7.31 15.98
N GLY A 501 -9.72 7.45 16.50
CA GLY A 501 -9.28 8.63 17.24
C GLY A 501 -9.53 8.62 18.75
N GLN A 502 -10.00 7.50 19.32
CA GLN A 502 -10.08 7.34 20.76
C GLN A 502 -8.69 7.16 21.38
N LEU A 503 -8.41 7.89 22.47
CA LEU A 503 -7.18 7.74 23.24
C LEU A 503 -7.22 6.43 24.05
N VAL A 504 -6.12 5.70 24.00
CA VAL A 504 -5.91 4.45 24.73
C VAL A 504 -4.66 4.58 25.59
N GLY A 505 -4.70 4.02 26.79
CA GLY A 505 -3.57 4.00 27.73
C GLY A 505 -3.38 2.63 28.35
N VAL A 506 -2.20 2.34 28.88
CA VAL A 506 -1.89 1.06 29.55
C VAL A 506 -1.18 1.29 30.88
N ASN A 507 -1.52 0.53 31.94
CA ASN A 507 -0.73 0.53 33.17
C ASN A 507 0.58 -0.27 32.97
N SER A 508 1.46 -0.28 33.97
CA SER A 508 2.64 -1.18 33.97
C SER A 508 2.72 -1.94 35.28
N VAL A 509 2.81 -3.28 35.17
CA VAL A 509 2.80 -4.22 36.29
C VAL A 509 3.46 -5.54 35.89
N GLU A 510 4.11 -6.20 36.84
CA GLU A 510 4.63 -7.55 36.68
C GLU A 510 3.49 -8.58 36.72
N CYS A 511 3.22 -9.25 35.60
CA CYS A 511 2.30 -10.38 35.51
C CYS A 511 3.07 -11.70 35.60
N GLN A 512 2.49 -12.70 36.27
CA GLN A 512 3.08 -14.03 36.47
C GLN A 512 2.41 -15.08 35.57
N PHE A 513 3.02 -16.25 35.38
CA PHE A 513 2.45 -17.31 34.53
C PHE A 513 1.14 -17.86 35.12
N ASN A 514 1.15 -18.25 36.39
CA ASN A 514 -0.01 -18.67 37.18
C ASN A 514 0.15 -18.22 38.65
N ASP A 515 -0.87 -18.42 39.48
CA ASP A 515 -0.85 -17.96 40.88
C ASP A 515 0.26 -18.61 41.73
N GLY A 516 0.72 -19.80 41.33
CA GLY A 516 1.84 -20.50 41.98
C GLY A 516 3.22 -19.86 41.73
N GLU A 517 3.35 -19.04 40.70
CA GLU A 517 4.58 -18.29 40.39
C GLU A 517 4.62 -16.91 41.10
N VAL A 518 3.63 -16.59 41.93
CA VAL A 518 3.60 -15.34 42.68
C VAL A 518 4.46 -15.47 43.93
N GLU A 519 5.55 -14.70 44.00
CA GLU A 519 6.46 -14.62 45.15
C GLU A 519 5.84 -13.78 46.28
N THR A 520 4.76 -14.29 46.87
CA THR A 520 3.98 -13.61 47.91
C THR A 520 4.80 -13.29 49.16
N ASP A 521 5.74 -14.16 49.52
CA ASP A 521 6.71 -13.99 50.62
C ASP A 521 7.67 -12.81 50.40
N LYS A 522 7.90 -12.44 49.13
CA LYS A 522 8.70 -11.26 48.76
C LYS A 522 7.87 -10.00 48.56
N GLY A 523 6.55 -10.06 48.73
CA GLY A 523 5.64 -8.91 48.60
C GLY A 523 5.12 -8.66 47.19
N TYR A 524 5.16 -9.67 46.31
CA TYR A 524 4.53 -9.60 44.99
C TYR A 524 3.06 -10.05 45.07
N LYS A 525 2.24 -9.47 44.19
CA LYS A 525 0.86 -9.91 43.95
C LYS A 525 0.67 -10.22 42.47
N ARG A 526 -0.36 -11.01 42.17
CA ARG A 526 -0.76 -11.33 40.80
C ARG A 526 -1.04 -10.05 40.01
N GLY A 527 -0.17 -9.71 39.06
CA GLY A 527 -0.31 -8.51 38.26
C GLY A 527 -1.51 -8.55 37.32
N THR A 528 -2.21 -7.42 37.20
CA THR A 528 -3.30 -7.23 36.23
C THR A 528 -2.96 -6.09 35.27
N LEU A 529 -2.66 -6.46 34.02
CA LEU A 529 -2.48 -5.52 32.93
C LEU A 529 -3.85 -4.95 32.56
N ARG A 530 -3.96 -3.62 32.59
CA ARG A 530 -5.17 -2.84 32.37
C ARG A 530 -4.92 -1.88 31.23
N ILE A 531 -5.79 -1.95 30.23
CA ILE A 531 -5.81 -1.03 29.10
C ILE A 531 -7.05 -0.15 29.29
N PHE A 532 -6.83 1.15 29.30
CA PHE A 532 -7.86 2.17 29.49
C PHE A 532 -8.22 2.82 28.17
N LYS A 533 -9.47 3.29 28.07
CA LYS A 533 -9.95 4.01 26.91
C LYS A 533 -10.70 5.26 27.34
N TRP A 534 -10.47 6.36 26.62
CA TRP A 534 -11.26 7.57 26.72
C TRP A 534 -12.28 7.58 25.59
N GLN A 535 -13.56 7.82 25.93
CA GLN A 535 -14.59 7.92 24.90
C GLN A 535 -14.33 9.09 23.95
N ASP A 536 -13.85 10.21 24.52
CA ASP A 536 -13.41 11.43 23.85
C ASP A 536 -12.40 12.17 24.76
N MET A 537 -11.93 13.35 24.34
CA MET A 537 -10.94 14.15 25.09
C MET A 537 -11.50 14.87 26.33
N ASP A 538 -12.78 14.70 26.65
CA ASP A 538 -13.45 15.31 27.81
C ASP A 538 -13.89 14.26 28.85
N ALA A 539 -14.02 13.00 28.43
CA ALA A 539 -14.43 11.90 29.28
C ALA A 539 -13.35 11.47 30.29
N ASN A 540 -13.82 10.81 31.35
CA ASN A 540 -12.97 10.02 32.24
C ASN A 540 -12.52 8.73 31.53
N PRO A 541 -11.29 8.23 31.78
CA PRO A 541 -10.90 6.92 31.30
C PRO A 541 -11.75 5.83 31.93
N ILE A 542 -12.12 4.83 31.14
CA ILE A 542 -12.69 3.57 31.63
C ILE A 542 -11.68 2.44 31.45
N GLU A 543 -11.71 1.46 32.35
CA GLU A 543 -11.04 0.18 32.10
C GLU A 543 -11.72 -0.50 30.90
N TRP A 544 -10.96 -0.67 29.82
CA TRP A 544 -11.47 -1.18 28.56
C TRP A 544 -11.18 -2.67 28.41
N LEU A 545 -9.92 -3.08 28.63
CA LEU A 545 -9.49 -4.47 28.50
C LEU A 545 -8.59 -4.84 29.68
N THR A 546 -8.69 -6.08 30.15
CA THR A 546 -7.83 -6.61 31.21
C THR A 546 -7.29 -8.00 30.90
N THR A 547 -6.08 -8.26 31.37
CA THR A 547 -5.45 -9.59 31.28
C THR A 547 -4.37 -9.74 32.36
N GLN A 548 -4.06 -10.98 32.73
CA GLN A 548 -2.95 -11.33 33.63
C GLN A 548 -1.85 -12.11 32.90
N SER A 549 -1.81 -12.01 31.57
CA SER A 549 -0.84 -12.73 30.75
C SER A 549 0.58 -12.23 31.02
N SER A 550 1.49 -13.15 31.33
CA SER A 550 2.94 -12.92 31.36
C SER A 550 3.63 -13.20 30.01
N ALA A 551 2.86 -13.33 28.92
CA ALA A 551 3.37 -13.74 27.61
C ALA A 551 4.21 -15.04 27.66
N ASN A 552 3.80 -16.00 28.50
CA ASN A 552 4.47 -17.28 28.71
C ASN A 552 5.91 -17.17 29.26
N PHE A 553 6.20 -16.10 30.00
CA PHE A 553 7.30 -16.07 30.96
C PHE A 553 6.82 -16.50 32.35
N LEU A 554 7.73 -16.95 33.22
CA LEU A 554 7.42 -17.15 34.65
C LEU A 554 6.86 -15.87 35.26
N ASN A 555 7.51 -14.74 34.97
CA ASN A 555 7.04 -13.39 35.23
C ASN A 555 7.55 -12.39 34.18
N ALA A 556 6.73 -11.37 33.91
CA ALA A 556 7.03 -10.33 32.93
C ALA A 556 6.49 -8.97 33.37
N ASP A 557 7.33 -7.93 33.22
CA ASP A 557 6.95 -6.53 33.33
C ASP A 557 6.14 -6.15 32.08
N MET A 558 4.82 -6.17 32.20
CA MET A 558 3.89 -5.89 31.12
C MET A 558 3.53 -4.41 31.07
N GLY A 559 3.17 -3.90 29.88
CA GLY A 559 2.67 -2.53 29.72
C GLY A 559 3.76 -1.48 29.51
N LYS A 560 4.96 -1.89 29.10
CA LYS A 560 6.06 -0.97 28.76
C LYS A 560 5.73 -0.05 27.60
N THR A 561 4.97 -0.57 26.63
CA THR A 561 4.46 0.22 25.50
C THR A 561 3.19 -0.42 24.94
N VAL A 562 2.33 0.40 24.32
CA VAL A 562 1.09 -0.03 23.67
C VAL A 562 0.96 0.60 22.29
N ALA A 563 0.43 -0.15 21.34
CA ALA A 563 -0.06 0.38 20.08
C ALA A 563 -1.38 -0.29 19.68
N VAL A 564 -2.18 0.42 18.88
CA VAL A 564 -3.48 -0.05 18.41
C VAL A 564 -3.54 0.10 16.90
N SER A 565 -4.02 -0.94 16.23
CA SER A 565 -4.31 -0.95 14.80
C SER A 565 -5.79 -1.25 14.63
N GLY A 566 -6.54 -0.29 14.10
CA GLY A 566 -7.99 -0.37 13.90
C GLY A 566 -8.86 0.42 14.87
N ALA A 567 -10.16 0.48 14.54
CA ALA A 567 -11.16 1.21 15.32
C ALA A 567 -11.45 0.52 16.66
N ALA A 568 -11.80 1.26 17.71
CA ALA A 568 -11.96 0.69 19.05
C ALA A 568 -12.93 -0.51 19.16
N LYS A 569 -13.92 -0.62 18.27
CA LYS A 569 -14.84 -1.77 18.22
C LYS A 569 -14.28 -2.99 17.51
N SER A 570 -13.27 -2.84 16.65
CA SER A 570 -12.66 -3.92 15.87
C SER A 570 -11.20 -3.58 15.58
N CYS A 571 -10.30 -4.04 16.46
CA CYS A 571 -8.88 -3.69 16.39
C CYS A 571 -7.97 -4.79 16.95
N LYS A 572 -6.68 -4.59 16.75
CA LYS A 572 -5.60 -5.32 17.42
C LYS A 572 -4.92 -4.36 18.39
N VAL A 573 -4.66 -4.80 19.61
CA VAL A 573 -3.86 -4.07 20.59
C VAL A 573 -2.59 -4.88 20.84
N ILE A 574 -1.43 -4.28 20.62
CA ILE A 574 -0.14 -4.90 20.91
C ILE A 574 0.48 -4.25 22.15
N VAL A 575 1.00 -5.07 23.05
CA VAL A 575 1.66 -4.64 24.29
C VAL A 575 3.00 -5.35 24.44
N GLY A 576 4.06 -4.59 24.72
CA GLY A 576 5.39 -5.13 25.03
C GLY A 576 5.47 -5.64 26.47
N GLY A 577 6.03 -6.84 26.65
CA GLY A 577 6.32 -7.44 27.95
C GLY A 577 7.78 -7.88 28.06
N THR A 578 8.50 -7.38 29.08
CA THR A 578 9.90 -7.77 29.33
C THR A 578 9.96 -8.83 30.43
N ASN A 579 10.77 -9.88 30.28
CA ASN A 579 10.97 -10.84 31.38
C ASN A 579 11.60 -10.17 32.62
N ALA A 580 10.95 -10.29 33.77
CA ALA A 580 11.33 -9.53 34.96
C ALA A 580 12.71 -9.94 35.50
N ASN A 581 13.04 -11.23 35.45
CA ASN A 581 14.27 -11.78 36.03
C ASN A 581 15.29 -12.31 35.00
N GLY A 582 15.09 -12.04 33.71
CA GLY A 582 16.00 -12.54 32.66
C GLY A 582 17.28 -11.72 32.51
N VAL A 583 18.42 -12.40 32.32
CA VAL A 583 19.75 -11.76 32.16
C VAL A 583 19.82 -10.85 30.92
N ALA A 584 19.12 -11.19 29.83
CA ALA A 584 19.10 -10.41 28.59
C ALA A 584 17.88 -9.48 28.46
N LYS A 585 16.99 -9.42 29.46
CA LYS A 585 15.73 -8.64 29.42
C LYS A 585 14.99 -8.82 28.10
N GLY A 586 14.59 -10.06 27.84
CA GLY A 586 13.88 -10.48 26.64
C GLY A 586 12.48 -9.91 26.55
N VAL A 587 12.08 -9.48 25.36
CA VAL A 587 10.78 -8.87 25.09
C VAL A 587 9.92 -9.84 24.29
N ARG A 588 8.67 -10.03 24.72
CA ARG A 588 7.61 -10.68 23.95
C ARG A 588 6.49 -9.69 23.69
N ASN A 589 5.94 -9.70 22.48
CA ASN A 589 4.76 -8.89 22.17
C ASN A 589 3.50 -9.69 22.43
N LEU A 590 2.64 -9.21 23.33
CA LEU A 590 1.29 -9.70 23.54
C LEU A 590 0.35 -8.98 22.55
N VAL A 591 -0.28 -9.72 21.66
CA VAL A 591 -1.27 -9.19 20.70
C VAL A 591 -2.65 -9.63 21.17
N LEU A 592 -3.52 -8.66 21.44
CA LEU A 592 -4.92 -8.84 21.79
C LEU A 592 -5.79 -8.52 20.59
N TYR A 593 -6.69 -9.43 20.23
CA TYR A 593 -7.69 -9.20 19.20
C TYR A 593 -8.98 -8.76 19.88
N VAL A 594 -9.46 -7.57 19.51
CA VAL A 594 -10.53 -6.89 20.22
C VAL A 594 -11.69 -6.67 19.29
N GLU A 595 -12.86 -7.14 19.70
CA GLU A 595 -14.09 -7.07 18.91
C GLU A 595 -15.24 -6.74 19.86
N ASN A 596 -16.08 -5.78 19.47
CA ASN A 596 -17.14 -5.24 20.31
C ASN A 596 -16.65 -4.89 21.73
N ASN A 597 -15.48 -4.24 21.81
CA ASN A 597 -14.80 -3.85 23.04
C ASN A 597 -14.39 -5.03 23.97
N THR A 598 -14.33 -6.26 23.47
CA THR A 598 -13.94 -7.44 24.27
C THR A 598 -12.74 -8.14 23.64
N ILE A 599 -11.82 -8.66 24.47
CA ILE A 599 -10.74 -9.53 23.99
C ILE A 599 -11.36 -10.83 23.49
N THR A 600 -11.31 -11.07 22.19
CA THR A 600 -11.77 -12.34 21.61
C THR A 600 -10.66 -13.38 21.65
N SER A 601 -9.41 -13.02 21.33
CA SER A 601 -8.23 -13.87 21.50
C SER A 601 -7.02 -13.06 21.90
N SER A 602 -6.01 -13.77 22.39
CA SER A 602 -4.66 -13.24 22.52
C SER A 602 -3.64 -14.21 21.95
N LEU A 603 -2.51 -13.68 21.48
CA LEU A 603 -1.30 -14.44 21.18
C LEU A 603 -0.10 -13.72 21.74
N PHE A 604 1.00 -14.44 21.93
CA PHE A 604 2.28 -13.82 22.27
C PHE A 604 3.35 -14.29 21.29
N THR A 605 4.17 -13.35 20.82
CA THR A 605 5.22 -13.63 19.83
C THR A 605 6.60 -13.59 20.48
N GLU A 606 7.58 -14.10 19.72
CA GLU A 606 8.98 -14.35 20.09
C GLU A 606 9.20 -15.64 20.87
N LYS A 607 9.72 -16.64 20.14
CA LYS A 607 10.23 -17.91 20.65
C LYS A 607 11.66 -17.76 21.15
N THR A 608 12.49 -17.10 20.35
CA THR A 608 13.93 -16.99 20.53
C THR A 608 14.24 -15.77 21.38
N ILE A 609 14.63 -16.03 22.64
CA ILE A 609 14.94 -14.98 23.61
C ILE A 609 16.41 -15.10 24.05
N ASN A 610 17.29 -14.38 23.38
CA ASN A 610 18.72 -14.27 23.71
C ASN A 610 19.24 -12.86 23.39
N ALA A 611 20.46 -12.51 23.85
CA ALA A 611 21.03 -11.17 23.69
C ALA A 611 21.18 -10.68 22.23
N SER A 612 21.22 -11.59 21.25
CA SER A 612 21.26 -11.25 19.82
C SER A 612 19.89 -11.13 19.16
N SER A 613 18.81 -11.48 19.87
CA SER A 613 17.44 -11.47 19.33
C SER A 613 16.94 -10.04 19.15
N ASN A 614 16.12 -9.81 18.11
CA ASN A 614 15.62 -8.47 17.75
C ASN A 614 14.82 -7.82 18.89
N PHE A 615 14.11 -8.62 19.68
CA PHE A 615 13.23 -8.16 20.76
C PHE A 615 13.87 -8.42 22.14
N THR A 616 14.81 -7.55 22.50
CA THR A 616 15.42 -7.48 23.83
C THR A 616 15.68 -6.02 24.19
N GLU A 617 15.70 -5.68 25.48
CA GLU A 617 16.09 -4.33 25.90
C GLU A 617 17.54 -3.98 25.53
N VAL A 618 18.39 -5.00 25.32
CA VAL A 618 19.77 -4.81 24.81
C VAL A 618 19.77 -4.28 23.37
N LYS A 619 18.83 -4.71 22.53
CA LYS A 619 18.74 -4.30 21.12
C LYS A 619 17.84 -3.11 20.89
N LEU A 620 16.78 -2.97 21.67
CA LEU A 620 15.78 -1.91 21.50
C LEU A 620 16.06 -0.69 22.41
N GLY A 621 16.71 -0.91 23.56
CA GLY A 621 16.69 0.02 24.68
C GLY A 621 15.54 -0.31 25.63
N ASN A 622 15.61 0.16 26.88
CA ASN A 622 14.55 -0.05 27.88
C ASN A 622 13.35 0.92 27.70
N ASP A 623 13.50 1.89 26.80
CA ASP A 623 12.58 2.98 26.47
C ASP A 623 11.80 2.73 25.17
N TYR A 624 11.90 1.53 24.60
CA TYR A 624 11.27 1.17 23.32
C TYR A 624 9.78 1.51 23.26
N LYS A 625 9.31 1.85 22.05
CA LYS A 625 7.92 2.21 21.79
C LYS A 625 7.37 1.52 20.55
N LEU A 626 6.11 1.11 20.64
CA LEU A 626 5.34 0.55 19.55
C LEU A 626 4.47 1.62 18.88
N CYS A 627 4.24 1.48 17.58
CA CYS A 627 3.15 2.13 16.86
C CYS A 627 2.63 1.21 15.74
N ALA A 628 1.43 1.50 15.23
CA ALA A 628 0.91 0.80 14.06
C ALA A 628 1.78 1.09 12.82
N SER A 629 1.96 0.12 11.94
CA SER A 629 2.63 0.38 10.66
C SER A 629 1.75 1.24 9.75
N PRO A 630 2.32 2.20 8.99
CA PRO A 630 1.61 2.91 7.93
C PRO A 630 1.44 2.07 6.65
N PHE A 631 1.97 0.84 6.61
CA PHE A 631 2.01 -0.01 5.42
C PHE A 631 0.94 -1.10 5.42
N ALA A 632 0.57 -1.67 6.58
CA ALA A 632 -0.56 -2.59 6.71
C ALA A 632 -1.08 -2.72 8.16
N ASP A 633 -2.35 -3.12 8.31
CA ASP A 633 -3.02 -3.23 9.61
C ASP A 633 -2.54 -4.41 10.49
N ASP A 634 -1.81 -5.37 9.91
CA ASP A 634 -1.20 -6.49 10.61
C ASP A 634 0.32 -6.31 10.84
N GLN A 635 0.86 -5.13 10.54
CA GLN A 635 2.26 -4.77 10.70
C GLN A 635 2.42 -3.68 11.77
N TRP A 636 3.58 -3.67 12.40
CA TRP A 636 3.88 -2.79 13.53
C TRP A 636 5.28 -2.24 13.43
N MET A 637 5.47 -1.12 14.08
CA MET A 637 6.75 -0.42 14.16
C MET A 637 7.23 -0.45 15.61
N VAL A 638 8.53 -0.65 15.78
CA VAL A 638 9.21 -0.47 17.05
C VAL A 638 10.43 0.43 16.87
N ASP A 639 10.59 1.37 17.78
CA ASP A 639 11.77 2.22 17.92
C ASP A 639 12.21 2.25 19.40
N GLY A 640 13.40 2.76 19.70
CA GLY A 640 13.93 2.86 21.06
C GLY A 640 15.38 3.31 21.07
N SER A 641 15.94 3.73 22.19
CA SER A 641 17.26 4.38 22.27
C SER A 641 18.44 3.64 21.62
N VAL A 642 18.32 2.33 21.33
CA VAL A 642 19.38 1.50 20.75
C VAL A 642 19.04 0.97 19.33
N THR A 643 17.79 1.09 18.86
CA THR A 643 17.39 0.65 17.51
C THR A 643 16.80 1.78 16.70
N SER A 644 17.25 1.96 15.45
CA SER A 644 16.48 2.73 14.48
C SER A 644 15.10 2.09 14.26
N PRO A 645 14.09 2.85 13.80
CA PRO A 645 12.77 2.32 13.52
C PRO A 645 12.82 1.01 12.72
N MET A 646 12.14 0.00 13.24
CA MET A 646 12.06 -1.34 12.67
C MET A 646 10.59 -1.69 12.44
N GLU A 647 10.29 -2.17 11.24
CA GLU A 647 9.01 -2.76 10.91
C GLU A 647 9.03 -4.27 11.11
N PHE A 648 7.97 -4.79 11.70
CA PHE A 648 7.79 -6.22 11.89
C PHE A 648 6.33 -6.65 11.77
N LYS A 649 6.15 -7.93 11.48
CA LYS A 649 4.87 -8.62 11.45
C LYS A 649 4.83 -9.70 12.53
N PRO A 650 3.96 -9.56 13.55
CA PRO A 650 3.74 -10.59 14.56
C PRO A 650 3.38 -11.94 13.92
N ALA A 651 3.97 -13.00 14.44
CA ALA A 651 3.61 -14.36 14.05
C ALA A 651 2.11 -14.64 14.31
N THR A 652 1.52 -15.50 13.47
CA THR A 652 0.10 -15.85 13.54
C THR A 652 -0.23 -16.88 14.62
N THR A 653 0.79 -17.47 15.25
CA THR A 653 0.67 -18.46 16.32
C THR A 653 1.60 -18.08 17.47
N SER A 654 1.21 -18.42 18.70
CA SER A 654 2.02 -18.12 19.88
C SER A 654 3.37 -18.83 19.86
N ASN A 655 4.38 -18.22 20.51
CA ASN A 655 5.73 -18.78 20.65
C ASN A 655 6.43 -19.04 19.30
N VAL A 656 6.25 -18.13 18.36
CA VAL A 656 6.95 -18.05 17.07
C VAL A 656 7.52 -16.64 16.92
N ASP A 657 8.72 -16.52 16.37
CA ASP A 657 9.39 -15.23 16.17
C ASP A 657 8.65 -14.39 15.12
N SER A 658 8.58 -13.07 15.35
CA SER A 658 8.00 -12.15 14.36
C SER A 658 8.88 -12.04 13.13
N GLU A 659 8.26 -11.82 11.97
CA GLU A 659 8.97 -11.52 10.73
C GLU A 659 9.43 -10.06 10.74
N ILE A 660 10.71 -9.81 10.47
CA ILE A 660 11.25 -8.45 10.30
C ILE A 660 11.10 -8.06 8.83
N LEU A 661 10.39 -6.97 8.58
CA LEU A 661 10.08 -6.52 7.22
C LEU A 661 11.04 -5.45 6.71
N GLY A 662 11.64 -4.68 7.62
CA GLY A 662 12.65 -3.69 7.26
C GLY A 662 13.12 -2.85 8.43
N ARG A 663 14.27 -2.21 8.26
CA ARG A 663 14.85 -1.27 9.23
C ARG A 663 15.29 -0.01 8.52
N LEU A 664 15.14 1.14 9.17
CA LEU A 664 15.78 2.36 8.69
C LEU A 664 17.31 2.17 8.76
N PRO A 665 18.06 2.35 7.66
CA PRO A 665 19.52 2.18 7.67
C PRO A 665 20.20 3.12 8.67
N ALA A 666 21.10 2.58 9.49
CA ALA A 666 21.77 3.33 10.55
C ALA A 666 22.68 4.46 10.01
N ASP A 667 23.21 4.27 8.79
CA ASP A 667 24.12 5.17 8.09
C ASP A 667 23.42 6.06 7.06
N ILE A 668 22.08 6.10 7.03
CA ILE A 668 21.30 6.81 6.01
C ILE A 668 21.62 8.31 5.89
N LEU A 669 22.20 8.93 6.93
CA LEU A 669 22.60 10.34 6.91
C LEU A 669 23.97 10.60 6.29
N GLY A 670 24.82 9.58 6.13
CA GLY A 670 26.08 9.62 5.39
C GLY A 670 27.22 10.50 5.96
N ASN A 671 26.95 11.41 6.89
CA ASN A 671 27.96 12.26 7.53
C ASN A 671 28.53 11.61 8.80
N GLU A 672 29.84 11.69 8.99
CA GLU A 672 30.49 11.22 10.22
C GLU A 672 29.93 11.98 11.45
N GLY A 673 29.37 11.24 12.41
CA GLY A 673 28.80 11.79 13.65
C GLY A 673 27.30 12.15 13.61
N ASP A 674 26.66 12.14 12.43
CA ASP A 674 25.20 12.33 12.29
C ASP A 674 24.49 10.97 12.31
N VAL A 675 23.54 10.78 13.23
CA VAL A 675 22.76 9.54 13.35
C VAL A 675 21.28 9.88 13.46
N ALA A 676 20.43 9.21 12.66
CA ALA A 676 18.99 9.30 12.84
C ALA A 676 18.64 8.74 14.23
N ALA A 677 17.89 9.49 15.03
CA ALA A 677 17.59 9.08 16.38
C ALA A 677 16.82 7.76 16.38
N ALA A 678 17.20 6.92 17.32
CA ALA A 678 16.67 5.59 17.49
C ALA A 678 15.26 5.62 18.13
N SER A 679 14.86 6.74 18.76
CA SER A 679 13.53 6.90 19.36
C SER A 679 12.84 8.21 18.96
N GLY A 680 11.51 8.17 18.94
CA GLY A 680 10.67 9.35 18.76
C GLY A 680 10.24 9.61 17.32
N ALA A 681 10.20 8.57 16.49
CA ALA A 681 9.80 8.67 15.10
C ALA A 681 8.27 8.82 14.93
N ILE A 682 7.85 9.53 13.88
CA ILE A 682 6.44 9.66 13.50
C ILE A 682 6.25 9.41 11.99
N PHE A 683 5.18 8.69 11.67
CA PHE A 683 4.73 8.49 10.30
C PHE A 683 3.52 9.38 9.99
N PHE A 684 3.45 9.88 8.76
CA PHE A 684 2.31 10.66 8.27
C PHE A 684 2.21 10.59 6.74
N LYS A 685 1.07 10.97 6.18
CA LYS A 685 0.84 11.02 4.74
C LYS A 685 1.05 12.43 4.20
N TYR A 686 1.70 12.54 3.04
CA TYR A 686 1.83 13.79 2.28
C TYR A 686 1.99 13.48 0.80
N ALA A 687 1.25 14.18 -0.05
CA ALA A 687 1.24 14.00 -1.51
C ALA A 687 1.02 12.54 -1.95
N LYS A 688 0.23 11.76 -1.18
CA LYS A 688 0.01 10.30 -1.32
C LYS A 688 1.20 9.40 -0.98
N HIS A 689 2.29 9.97 -0.47
CA HIS A 689 3.45 9.25 0.03
C HIS A 689 3.36 9.02 1.54
N THR A 690 3.99 7.95 2.03
CA THR A 690 4.23 7.74 3.46
C THR A 690 5.57 8.38 3.83
N LEU A 691 5.53 9.36 4.72
CA LEU A 691 6.71 10.05 5.21
C LEU A 691 7.04 9.63 6.65
N LEU A 692 8.32 9.66 6.98
CA LEU A 692 8.87 9.43 8.31
C LEU A 692 9.64 10.69 8.75
N ALA A 693 9.24 11.28 9.88
CA ALA A 693 10.05 12.29 10.56
C ALA A 693 10.61 11.71 11.86
N THR A 694 11.90 11.94 12.12
CA THR A 694 12.57 11.49 13.35
C THR A 694 13.55 12.56 13.85
N PRO A 695 13.76 12.69 15.17
CA PRO A 695 14.91 13.43 15.68
C PRO A 695 16.22 12.92 15.09
N TYR A 696 17.27 13.74 15.09
CA TYR A 696 18.61 13.26 14.76
C TYR A 696 19.63 13.80 15.75
N LEU A 697 20.68 13.01 15.95
CA LEU A 697 21.79 13.31 16.82
C LEU A 697 22.99 13.73 15.99
N LYS A 698 23.68 14.79 16.43
CA LYS A 698 25.01 15.17 15.96
C LYS A 698 25.96 15.14 17.15
N ASP A 699 27.00 14.31 17.07
CA ASP A 699 27.95 14.11 18.18
C ASP A 699 27.25 13.77 19.51
N ALA A 700 26.23 12.89 19.44
CA ALA A 700 25.34 12.49 20.54
C ALA A 700 24.44 13.61 21.14
N LYS A 701 24.31 14.77 20.48
CA LYS A 701 23.42 15.88 20.88
C LYS A 701 22.21 15.97 19.97
N VAL A 702 21.03 16.27 20.50
CA VAL A 702 19.81 16.44 19.69
C VAL A 702 19.97 17.69 18.84
N ALA A 703 20.07 17.52 17.52
CA ALA A 703 20.43 18.60 16.60
C ALA A 703 19.28 19.05 15.70
N GLY A 704 18.12 18.38 15.75
CA GLY A 704 16.92 18.74 15.00
C GLY A 704 16.15 17.51 14.51
N LEU A 705 15.55 17.62 13.33
CA LEU A 705 14.78 16.57 12.66
C LEU A 705 15.41 16.14 11.32
N ARG A 706 15.03 14.95 10.86
CA ARG A 706 15.23 14.47 9.49
C ARG A 706 13.90 13.92 8.96
N LEU A 707 13.69 14.09 7.66
CA LEU A 707 12.46 13.73 6.97
C LEU A 707 12.78 12.79 5.82
N PHE A 708 12.08 11.66 5.76
CA PHE A 708 12.30 10.62 4.76
C PHE A 708 10.99 10.29 4.03
N ASP A 709 11.09 10.02 2.73
CA ASP A 709 10.06 9.29 1.99
C ASP A 709 10.31 7.80 2.17
N VAL A 710 9.36 7.11 2.80
CA VAL A 710 9.43 5.68 3.11
C VAL A 710 8.34 4.90 2.39
N SER A 711 7.76 5.47 1.32
CA SER A 711 6.63 4.86 0.59
C SER A 711 6.95 3.47 0.02
N GLU A 712 8.23 3.17 -0.22
CA GLU A 712 8.72 1.86 -0.67
C GLU A 712 9.23 0.95 0.47
N GLY A 713 8.94 1.29 1.73
CA GLY A 713 9.43 0.61 2.93
C GLY A 713 10.67 1.28 3.56
N LEU A 714 11.00 0.92 4.80
CA LEU A 714 12.07 1.57 5.59
C LEU A 714 13.47 1.38 5.01
N GLU A 715 13.78 0.22 4.42
CA GLU A 715 15.12 -0.06 3.86
C GLU A 715 15.42 0.78 2.61
N LYS A 716 14.37 1.26 1.93
CA LYS A 716 14.44 2.10 0.74
C LYS A 716 14.15 3.57 1.04
N ALA A 717 14.22 3.96 2.31
CA ALA A 717 13.97 5.32 2.74
C ALA A 717 14.85 6.33 1.95
N LYS A 718 14.23 7.38 1.44
CA LYS A 718 14.92 8.46 0.71
C LYS A 718 14.88 9.73 1.56
N LEU A 719 16.05 10.24 1.92
CA LEU A 719 16.16 11.50 2.65
C LEU A 719 15.62 12.66 1.80
N ILE A 720 14.64 13.38 2.31
CA ILE A 720 14.10 14.58 1.67
C ILE A 720 14.96 15.78 2.11
N LYS A 721 15.49 16.52 1.13
CA LYS A 721 16.33 17.68 1.44
C LYS A 721 15.46 18.80 1.99
N ALA A 722 15.91 19.45 3.07
CA ALA A 722 15.23 20.61 3.64
C ALA A 722 16.22 21.75 3.89
N THR A 723 15.82 23.00 3.62
CA THR A 723 16.67 24.18 3.89
C THR A 723 17.02 24.33 5.36
N THR A 724 16.08 24.01 6.26
CA THR A 724 16.35 23.93 7.70
C THR A 724 15.43 22.93 8.39
N LEU A 725 16.07 21.95 9.04
CA LEU A 725 15.46 21.09 10.06
C LEU A 725 16.37 21.00 11.28
N ASN A 726 17.34 21.90 11.38
CA ASN A 726 18.34 21.91 12.44
C ASN A 726 17.94 22.93 13.50
N LEU A 727 18.20 22.60 14.76
CA LEU A 727 18.21 23.58 15.84
C LEU A 727 19.37 24.55 15.63
N ALA A 728 19.19 25.79 16.08
CA ALA A 728 20.26 26.79 16.06
C ALA A 728 21.48 26.32 16.89
N THR A 729 21.20 25.64 18.01
CA THR A 729 22.20 25.02 18.89
C THR A 729 21.75 23.61 19.26
N PRO A 730 22.57 22.56 19.01
CA PRO A 730 22.27 21.22 19.48
C PRO A 730 22.11 21.13 21.00
N LEU A 731 21.15 20.32 21.46
CA LEU A 731 20.78 20.18 22.87
C LEU A 731 21.49 18.98 23.52
N GLU A 732 22.02 19.19 24.72
CA GLU A 732 22.62 18.15 25.55
C GLU A 732 21.63 17.68 26.63
N LYS A 733 21.76 16.42 27.07
CA LYS A 733 21.05 15.86 28.23
C LYS A 733 19.51 15.97 28.16
N VAL A 734 18.95 15.77 26.97
CA VAL A 734 17.49 15.71 26.76
C VAL A 734 16.94 14.41 27.34
N GLY A 735 15.92 14.48 28.19
CA GLY A 735 15.30 13.30 28.82
C GLY A 735 14.33 12.56 27.90
N PHE A 736 13.57 13.32 27.10
CA PHE A 736 12.61 12.81 26.11
C PHE A 736 12.72 13.58 24.80
N MET A 737 12.70 12.87 23.68
CA MET A 737 12.56 13.48 22.36
C MET A 737 11.53 12.75 21.49
N ALA A 738 10.77 13.51 20.71
CA ALA A 738 9.88 12.97 19.69
C ALA A 738 9.63 13.97 18.57
N ALA A 739 9.34 13.45 17.38
CA ALA A 739 8.79 14.22 16.28
C ALA A 739 7.26 14.13 16.27
N THR A 740 6.61 15.20 15.84
CA THR A 740 5.20 15.18 15.43
C THR A 740 5.05 15.87 14.08
N ALA A 741 3.95 15.58 13.38
CA ALA A 741 3.68 16.15 12.08
C ALA A 741 2.22 16.62 11.98
N THR A 742 1.99 17.71 11.25
CA THR A 742 0.67 18.18 10.86
C THR A 742 0.73 18.64 9.41
N VAL A 743 -0.17 18.12 8.59
CA VAL A 743 -0.32 18.52 7.19
C VAL A 743 -1.63 19.26 7.04
N LYS A 744 -1.57 20.43 6.40
CA LYS A 744 -2.74 21.20 6.02
C LYS A 744 -2.54 21.74 4.61
N ASP A 745 -3.42 21.38 3.69
CA ASP A 745 -3.27 21.71 2.27
C ASP A 745 -1.89 21.25 1.74
N ALA A 746 -1.12 22.13 1.10
CA ALA A 746 0.25 21.81 0.67
C ALA A 746 1.30 21.97 1.78
N ASP A 747 0.93 22.48 2.96
CA ASP A 747 1.86 22.82 4.03
C ASP A 747 2.13 21.66 4.99
N ILE A 748 3.40 21.52 5.36
CA ILE A 748 3.87 20.61 6.41
C ILE A 748 4.37 21.46 7.58
N THR A 749 3.94 21.09 8.79
CA THR A 749 4.58 21.51 10.04
C THR A 749 5.07 20.28 10.77
N LEU A 750 6.38 20.21 10.99
CA LEU A 750 7.03 19.23 11.85
C LEU A 750 7.35 19.88 13.19
N THR A 751 7.13 19.18 14.28
CA THR A 751 7.48 19.66 15.62
C THR A 751 8.47 18.71 16.26
N LEU A 752 9.62 19.22 16.67
CA LEU A 752 10.51 18.54 17.60
C LEU A 752 10.04 18.86 19.02
N ILE A 753 9.74 17.82 19.79
CA ILE A 753 9.46 17.89 21.22
C ILE A 753 10.70 17.43 21.95
N THR A 754 11.27 18.28 22.79
CA THR A 754 12.38 17.93 23.70
C THR A 754 11.99 18.31 25.12
N ASP A 755 11.71 17.31 25.94
CA ASP A 755 11.09 17.46 27.26
C ASP A 755 9.82 18.33 27.18
N SER A 756 9.84 19.56 27.72
CA SER A 756 8.72 20.50 27.71
C SER A 756 8.75 21.52 26.57
N VAL A 757 9.76 21.46 25.68
CA VAL A 757 9.98 22.46 24.63
C VAL A 757 9.49 21.94 23.28
N LEU A 758 8.73 22.78 22.58
CA LEU A 758 8.30 22.56 21.19
C LEU A 758 9.11 23.46 20.25
N THR A 759 9.72 22.89 19.22
CA THR A 759 10.32 23.65 18.11
C THR A 759 9.69 23.22 16.79
N ASN A 760 9.04 24.15 16.11
CA ASN A 760 8.38 23.89 14.83
C ASN A 760 9.29 24.17 13.65
N PHE A 761 9.18 23.36 12.62
CA PHE A 761 9.70 23.59 11.28
C PHE A 761 8.53 23.55 10.31
N THR A 762 8.31 24.60 9.53
CA THR A 762 7.13 24.70 8.66
C THR A 762 7.45 25.20 7.26
N THR A 763 6.71 24.69 6.28
CA THR A 763 6.66 25.24 4.90
C THR A 763 5.75 26.46 4.80
N LYS A 764 4.90 26.70 5.81
CA LYS A 764 3.87 27.73 5.75
C LYS A 764 4.47 29.12 5.61
N GLY A 765 4.04 29.82 4.56
CA GLY A 765 4.53 31.16 4.22
C GLY A 765 6.00 31.16 3.81
N VAL A 766 6.54 30.01 3.37
CA VAL A 766 7.87 29.86 2.79
C VAL A 766 7.70 29.46 1.33
N ALA A 767 8.25 30.25 0.40
CA ALA A 767 8.23 29.91 -1.02
C ALA A 767 8.97 28.58 -1.23
N GLN A 768 8.29 27.59 -1.81
CA GLN A 768 8.90 26.30 -2.13
C GLN A 768 9.76 26.41 -3.39
N PRO A 769 10.76 25.52 -3.58
CA PRO A 769 11.58 25.51 -4.78
C PRO A 769 10.71 25.42 -6.04
N ALA A 770 10.78 26.44 -6.89
CA ALA A 770 10.06 26.46 -8.16
C ALA A 770 10.93 25.81 -9.24
N VAL A 771 10.51 24.65 -9.74
CA VAL A 771 11.22 23.93 -10.80
C VAL A 771 10.59 24.27 -12.15
N LYS A 772 11.42 24.63 -13.13
CA LYS A 772 10.99 24.91 -14.51
C LYS A 772 11.05 23.65 -15.38
N GLY A 773 10.12 23.55 -16.33
CA GLY A 773 10.31 22.67 -17.48
C GLY A 773 11.51 23.16 -18.29
N VAL A 774 12.50 22.30 -18.54
CA VAL A 774 13.75 22.69 -19.22
C VAL A 774 13.72 22.36 -20.70
N TYR A 775 14.19 23.28 -21.55
CA TYR A 775 14.36 23.06 -22.99
C TYR A 775 15.50 23.91 -23.57
N ALA A 776 16.03 23.44 -24.70
CA ALA A 776 17.00 24.19 -25.49
C ALA A 776 16.30 24.99 -26.58
N TYR A 777 16.86 26.13 -26.94
CA TYR A 777 16.42 27.00 -28.04
C TYR A 777 17.63 27.67 -28.71
N ASN A 778 17.42 28.38 -29.82
CA ASN A 778 18.50 29.01 -30.60
C ASN A 778 19.65 28.04 -30.95
N LEU A 779 19.33 26.84 -31.46
CA LEU A 779 20.31 25.84 -31.86
C LEU A 779 21.11 26.33 -33.08
N ARG A 780 22.43 26.20 -33.01
CA ARG A 780 23.38 26.66 -34.03
C ARG A 780 24.44 25.57 -34.26
N LEU A 781 24.91 25.48 -35.49
CA LEU A 781 25.98 24.58 -35.90
C LEU A 781 27.05 25.38 -36.64
N ALA A 782 28.31 25.19 -36.26
CA ALA A 782 29.46 25.65 -37.02
C ALA A 782 30.42 24.46 -37.25
N GLN A 783 31.19 24.53 -38.34
CA GLN A 783 32.24 23.56 -38.65
C GLN A 783 33.55 24.29 -38.90
N ALA A 784 34.62 23.86 -38.23
CA ALA A 784 35.98 24.36 -38.43
C ALA A 784 36.93 23.16 -38.56
N GLY A 785 37.44 22.93 -39.77
CA GLY A 785 38.23 21.73 -40.07
C GLY A 785 37.47 20.45 -39.76
N GLU A 786 38.12 19.55 -39.02
CA GLU A 786 37.58 18.24 -38.64
C GLU A 786 36.77 18.28 -37.33
N ARG A 787 36.20 19.44 -36.97
CA ARG A 787 35.39 19.63 -35.76
C ARG A 787 34.07 20.32 -36.02
N TYR A 788 33.02 19.88 -35.33
CA TYR A 788 31.73 20.55 -35.24
C TYR A 788 31.58 21.25 -33.89
N THR A 789 31.09 22.48 -33.92
CA THR A 789 30.67 23.26 -32.76
C THR A 789 29.14 23.29 -32.72
N PHE A 790 28.57 22.69 -31.68
CA PHE A 790 27.14 22.72 -31.40
C PHE A 790 26.87 23.75 -30.32
N SER A 791 26.04 24.75 -30.61
CA SER A 791 25.67 25.79 -29.65
C SER A 791 24.17 25.89 -29.50
N PHE A 792 23.70 26.23 -28.31
CA PHE A 792 22.28 26.41 -28.00
C PHE A 792 22.14 27.27 -26.74
N ASP A 793 20.96 27.84 -26.53
CA ASP A 793 20.61 28.52 -25.29
C ASP A 793 19.65 27.61 -24.48
N ALA A 794 19.83 27.52 -23.17
CA ALA A 794 18.94 26.78 -22.26
C ALA A 794 18.09 27.76 -21.43
N ASN A 795 16.81 27.47 -21.24
CA ASN A 795 15.91 28.35 -20.46
C ASN A 795 16.19 28.28 -18.94
N ASP A 796 16.76 27.18 -18.48
CA ASP A 796 17.23 26.95 -17.10
C ASP A 796 18.40 25.96 -17.08
N GLU A 797 19.05 25.78 -15.93
CA GLU A 797 20.13 24.80 -15.76
C GLU A 797 19.57 23.36 -15.66
N PRO A 798 19.92 22.44 -16.59
CA PRO A 798 19.47 21.05 -16.55
C PRO A 798 20.31 20.19 -15.58
N THR A 799 19.74 19.10 -15.09
CA THR A 799 20.47 18.08 -14.32
C THR A 799 21.25 17.12 -15.22
N ALA A 800 20.81 16.93 -16.47
CA ALA A 800 21.53 16.19 -17.49
C ALA A 800 21.24 16.75 -18.89
N ALA A 801 22.22 16.66 -19.77
CA ALA A 801 22.09 17.13 -21.15
C ALA A 801 22.85 16.21 -22.12
N LYS A 802 22.33 16.07 -23.34
CA LYS A 802 22.97 15.28 -24.41
C LYS A 802 22.59 15.78 -25.81
N LEU A 803 23.46 15.52 -26.77
CA LEU A 803 23.13 15.55 -28.20
C LEU A 803 22.58 14.18 -28.59
N VAL A 804 21.49 14.18 -29.35
CA VAL A 804 20.84 12.98 -29.89
C VAL A 804 20.92 13.02 -31.41
N PHE A 805 21.37 11.95 -32.04
CA PHE A 805 21.57 11.87 -33.48
C PHE A 805 20.63 10.84 -34.12
N THR A 806 20.04 11.23 -35.24
CA THR A 806 19.19 10.37 -36.07
C THR A 806 19.66 10.43 -37.52
N ASP A 807 19.45 9.36 -38.26
CA ASP A 807 19.76 9.29 -39.68
C ASP A 807 18.90 10.31 -40.45
N ALA A 808 19.53 11.16 -41.27
CA ALA A 808 18.84 12.28 -41.90
C ALA A 808 17.74 11.86 -42.91
N LYS A 809 17.84 10.64 -43.47
CA LYS A 809 16.90 10.13 -44.48
C LYS A 809 15.75 9.35 -43.85
N THR A 810 16.07 8.50 -42.88
CA THR A 810 15.14 7.53 -42.29
C THR A 810 14.61 7.95 -40.93
N ASN A 811 15.23 8.94 -40.29
CA ASN A 811 15.01 9.34 -38.90
C ASN A 811 15.28 8.23 -37.85
N ALA A 812 15.97 7.15 -38.22
CA ALA A 812 16.34 6.10 -37.28
C ALA A 812 17.36 6.63 -36.25
N ALA A 813 17.27 6.19 -34.98
CA ALA A 813 18.23 6.55 -33.94
C ALA A 813 19.63 5.99 -34.26
N VAL A 814 20.66 6.84 -34.18
CA VAL A 814 22.05 6.48 -34.53
C VAL A 814 22.98 6.50 -33.31
N GLY A 815 22.79 7.45 -32.40
CA GLY A 815 23.58 7.51 -31.17
C GLY A 815 23.42 8.83 -30.41
N GLU A 816 24.15 8.96 -29.31
CA GLU A 816 24.04 10.10 -28.40
C GLU A 816 25.44 10.52 -27.89
N LEU A 817 25.61 11.81 -27.56
CA LEU A 817 26.81 12.34 -26.92
C LEU A 817 26.45 13.15 -25.66
N PRO A 818 27.02 12.84 -24.48
CA PRO A 818 26.73 13.58 -23.26
C PRO A 818 27.32 15.00 -23.29
N LEU A 819 26.60 15.96 -22.73
CA LEU A 819 27.02 17.34 -22.57
C LEU A 819 27.22 17.65 -21.08
N ASN A 820 28.47 17.84 -20.66
CA ASN A 820 28.79 18.12 -19.25
C ASN A 820 28.85 19.63 -19.00
N GLY A 821 28.22 20.09 -17.91
CA GLY A 821 28.33 21.47 -17.45
C GLY A 821 27.46 22.49 -18.22
N VAL A 822 26.33 22.05 -18.79
CA VAL A 822 25.33 22.95 -19.38
C VAL A 822 24.78 23.90 -18.31
N LYS A 823 24.64 25.19 -18.63
CA LYS A 823 24.12 26.24 -17.76
C LYS A 823 22.90 26.93 -18.39
N ALA A 824 22.12 27.64 -17.58
CA ALA A 824 21.10 28.55 -18.10
C ALA A 824 21.74 29.61 -19.02
N GLY A 825 21.08 29.96 -20.13
CA GLY A 825 21.63 30.83 -21.16
C GLY A 825 22.48 30.09 -22.18
N HIS A 826 23.49 30.77 -22.74
CA HIS A 826 24.26 30.27 -23.88
C HIS A 826 25.24 29.14 -23.52
N ASN A 827 25.26 28.09 -24.36
CA ASN A 827 26.16 26.94 -24.25
C ASN A 827 26.77 26.60 -25.61
N SER A 828 28.01 26.11 -25.61
CA SER A 828 28.73 25.70 -26.82
C SER A 828 29.67 24.53 -26.57
N PHE A 829 29.66 23.52 -27.43
CA PHE A 829 30.43 22.29 -27.29
C PHE A 829 31.07 21.87 -28.62
N ASP A 830 32.35 21.51 -28.57
CA ASP A 830 33.13 21.10 -29.75
C ASP A 830 33.40 19.59 -29.75
N PHE A 831 33.05 18.92 -30.84
CA PHE A 831 33.35 17.51 -31.07
C PHE A 831 34.15 17.31 -32.36
N ALA A 832 35.12 16.41 -32.33
CA ALA A 832 35.77 15.96 -33.56
C ALA A 832 34.78 15.16 -34.41
N THR A 833 34.86 15.30 -35.72
CA THR A 833 33.95 14.66 -36.69
C THR A 833 33.98 13.13 -36.62
N ASP A 834 35.08 12.52 -36.18
CA ASP A 834 35.24 11.07 -36.03
C ASP A 834 34.62 10.50 -34.74
N LEU A 835 34.37 11.37 -33.74
CA LEU A 835 33.66 11.07 -32.49
C LEU A 835 32.13 11.09 -32.64
N LEU A 836 31.61 11.60 -33.75
CA LEU A 836 30.17 11.51 -34.05
C LEU A 836 29.77 10.03 -34.22
N PRO A 837 28.55 9.64 -33.78
CA PRO A 837 28.06 8.29 -33.96
C PRO A 837 27.76 7.98 -35.44
N GLY A 838 27.44 6.72 -35.75
CA GLY A 838 27.05 6.29 -37.10
C GLY A 838 28.19 5.94 -38.05
N ASP A 839 27.82 5.63 -39.29
CA ASP A 839 28.74 5.25 -40.35
C ASP A 839 29.46 6.46 -40.95
N LYS A 840 30.64 6.24 -41.54
CA LYS A 840 31.38 7.31 -42.22
C LYS A 840 30.55 7.89 -43.37
N GLN A 841 30.54 9.21 -43.47
CA GLN A 841 29.76 10.01 -44.43
C GLN A 841 28.24 9.85 -44.31
N GLN A 842 27.75 9.14 -43.29
CA GLN A 842 26.33 9.12 -42.98
C GLN A 842 25.90 10.53 -42.56
N GLU A 843 24.84 11.02 -43.19
CA GLU A 843 24.25 12.31 -42.88
C GLU A 843 23.27 12.17 -41.71
N LEU A 844 23.47 12.98 -40.68
CA LEU A 844 22.73 12.88 -39.43
C LEU A 844 22.01 14.20 -39.13
N ASN A 845 20.75 14.08 -38.73
CA ASN A 845 20.04 15.11 -37.98
C ASN A 845 20.52 15.04 -36.51
N TRP A 846 20.47 16.17 -35.82
CA TRP A 846 20.80 16.24 -34.40
C TRP A 846 19.77 17.04 -33.61
N ALA A 847 19.71 16.77 -32.31
CA ALA A 847 18.82 17.41 -31.35
C ALA A 847 19.53 17.58 -30.01
N VAL A 848 19.10 18.56 -29.21
CA VAL A 848 19.53 18.73 -27.82
C VAL A 848 18.45 18.15 -26.91
N SER A 849 18.80 17.20 -26.06
CA SER A 849 17.93 16.72 -24.99
C SER A 849 18.38 17.30 -23.66
N LEU A 850 17.50 18.05 -23.01
CA LEU A 850 17.71 18.57 -21.66
C LEU A 850 16.79 17.83 -20.69
N THR A 851 17.32 17.45 -19.53
CA THR A 851 16.58 16.84 -18.43
C THR A 851 16.75 17.71 -17.19
N GLY A 852 15.66 18.07 -16.52
CA GLY A 852 15.63 18.85 -15.30
C GLY A 852 15.16 18.03 -14.11
N ASN A 853 15.07 18.68 -12.94
CA ASN A 853 14.41 18.07 -11.77
C ASN A 853 12.91 17.85 -12.06
N ARG A 854 12.30 16.85 -11.44
CA ARG A 854 10.83 16.69 -11.51
C ARG A 854 10.11 17.93 -10.97
N ILE A 855 8.94 18.22 -11.52
CA ILE A 855 8.12 19.38 -11.15
C ILE A 855 6.98 18.87 -10.28
N THR A 856 6.91 19.34 -9.03
CA THR A 856 6.06 18.66 -8.03
C THR A 856 4.77 19.39 -7.67
N SER A 857 4.67 20.65 -8.06
CA SER A 857 3.50 21.50 -7.88
C SER A 857 3.41 22.53 -9.00
N ILE A 858 2.27 23.21 -9.10
CA ILE A 858 2.12 24.36 -10.01
C ILE A 858 2.79 25.56 -9.35
N ASN A 859 3.83 26.11 -10.00
CA ASN A 859 4.57 27.27 -9.51
C ASN A 859 4.63 28.37 -10.57
N ARG A 860 4.51 29.64 -10.14
CA ARG A 860 4.88 30.78 -10.98
C ARG A 860 6.39 30.86 -11.07
N ILE A 861 6.92 30.78 -12.30
CA ILE A 861 8.37 30.69 -12.57
C ILE A 861 8.94 31.92 -13.27
N ASN A 862 8.16 33.01 -13.38
CA ASN A 862 8.65 34.28 -13.89
C ASN A 862 9.76 34.87 -12.99
N PRO A 863 10.82 35.43 -13.57
CA PRO A 863 11.72 36.32 -12.83
C PRO A 863 11.01 37.64 -12.50
N GLU A 864 11.50 38.36 -11.49
CA GLU A 864 10.99 39.68 -11.11
C GLU A 864 10.98 40.68 -12.29
N ALA A 865 11.97 40.59 -13.19
CA ALA A 865 12.06 41.40 -14.40
C ALA A 865 10.90 41.18 -15.39
N ALA A 866 10.14 40.09 -15.28
CA ALA A 866 8.97 39.81 -16.12
C ALA A 866 7.64 40.31 -15.48
N SER A 867 7.69 41.17 -14.45
CA SER A 867 6.52 41.66 -13.71
C SER A 867 5.72 42.78 -14.41
N THR A 868 5.88 42.97 -15.72
CA THR A 868 5.22 44.08 -16.43
C THR A 868 3.71 43.91 -16.48
N THR A 869 2.98 44.97 -16.14
CA THR A 869 1.52 45.05 -16.27
C THR A 869 1.12 45.50 -17.66
N TYR A 870 0.15 44.82 -18.25
CA TYR A 870 -0.46 45.07 -19.55
C TYR A 870 -1.94 45.43 -19.37
N ASN A 871 -2.55 46.08 -20.37
CA ASN A 871 -4.01 46.29 -20.38
C ASN A 871 -4.78 45.00 -20.72
N ARG A 872 -4.46 44.40 -21.88
CA ARG A 872 -4.96 43.11 -22.36
C ARG A 872 -3.83 42.45 -23.13
N ALA A 873 -3.17 41.46 -22.53
CA ALA A 873 -2.09 40.73 -23.17
C ALA A 873 -2.56 39.42 -23.78
N THR A 874 -2.05 39.11 -24.97
CA THR A 874 -2.12 37.80 -25.63
C THR A 874 -0.71 37.26 -25.86
N VAL A 875 -0.56 35.97 -26.17
CA VAL A 875 0.76 35.34 -26.29
C VAL A 875 0.80 34.33 -27.43
N ALA A 876 1.92 34.35 -28.16
CA ALA A 876 2.32 33.29 -29.08
C ALA A 876 3.76 32.88 -28.78
N ILE A 877 4.05 31.58 -28.93
CA ILE A 877 5.39 31.02 -28.75
C ILE A 877 5.74 30.27 -30.03
N ASP A 878 6.91 30.56 -30.58
CA ASP A 878 7.41 29.82 -31.73
C ASP A 878 7.89 28.44 -31.29
N LYS A 879 7.22 27.39 -31.79
CA LYS A 879 7.56 25.98 -31.51
C LYS A 879 7.93 25.22 -32.79
N SER A 880 8.19 25.96 -33.86
CA SER A 880 8.48 25.41 -35.17
C SER A 880 9.95 25.03 -35.24
N THR A 881 10.27 23.73 -35.28
CA THR A 881 11.66 23.24 -35.28
C THR A 881 12.46 23.66 -36.51
N GLU A 882 11.79 24.09 -37.58
CA GLU A 882 12.41 24.64 -38.79
C GLU A 882 12.61 26.17 -38.72
N SER A 883 12.13 26.85 -37.66
CA SER A 883 12.27 28.30 -37.45
C SER A 883 13.62 28.67 -36.80
N ASP A 884 14.22 29.80 -37.20
CA ASP A 884 15.41 30.35 -36.52
C ASP A 884 15.08 30.96 -35.16
N PHE A 885 13.79 31.07 -34.84
CA PHE A 885 13.25 31.75 -33.68
C PHE A 885 12.52 30.80 -32.73
N PHE A 886 12.72 29.47 -32.89
CA PHE A 886 12.19 28.48 -31.97
C PHE A 886 12.45 28.88 -30.50
N GLY A 887 11.42 28.79 -29.67
CA GLY A 887 11.43 29.20 -28.26
C GLY A 887 11.17 30.69 -28.02
N ARG A 888 11.10 31.54 -29.07
CA ARG A 888 10.81 32.96 -28.91
C ARG A 888 9.36 33.19 -28.53
N MET A 889 9.14 34.09 -27.57
CA MET A 889 7.83 34.48 -27.08
C MET A 889 7.45 35.87 -27.62
N TYR A 890 6.20 36.01 -28.06
CA TYR A 890 5.59 37.26 -28.50
C TYR A 890 4.40 37.59 -27.62
N VAL A 891 4.37 38.81 -27.09
CA VAL A 891 3.28 39.30 -26.24
C VAL A 891 2.60 40.48 -26.92
N GLY A 892 1.34 40.31 -27.29
CA GLY A 892 0.53 41.34 -27.92
C GLY A 892 -0.22 42.14 -26.85
N GLU A 893 -0.09 43.46 -26.82
CA GLU A 893 -0.85 44.31 -25.91
C GLU A 893 -1.89 45.12 -26.68
N ALA A 894 -3.15 45.05 -26.27
CA ALA A 894 -4.22 45.89 -26.81
C ALA A 894 -4.68 46.94 -25.79
N ASN A 895 -4.58 48.22 -26.13
CA ASN A 895 -5.09 49.32 -25.32
C ASN A 895 -5.68 50.46 -26.17
N LYS A 896 -6.99 50.37 -26.45
CA LYS A 896 -7.74 51.38 -27.21
C LYS A 896 -7.65 52.80 -26.63
N LYS A 897 -7.34 52.95 -25.33
CA LYS A 897 -7.19 54.26 -24.68
C LYS A 897 -5.77 54.82 -24.76
N LYS A 898 -4.79 53.99 -25.11
CA LYS A 898 -3.35 54.30 -25.09
C LYS A 898 -2.66 53.59 -26.25
N LEU A 899 -2.86 54.10 -27.46
CA LEU A 899 -2.39 53.44 -28.68
C LEU A 899 -0.85 53.33 -28.74
N GLU A 900 -0.09 54.15 -28.02
CA GLU A 900 1.38 54.09 -28.00
C GLU A 900 1.92 52.79 -27.38
N VAL A 901 1.20 52.17 -26.44
CA VAL A 901 1.58 50.87 -25.83
C VAL A 901 0.95 49.67 -26.55
N THR A 902 0.10 49.92 -27.54
CA THR A 902 -0.59 48.90 -28.33
C THR A 902 0.34 48.36 -29.42
N GLY A 903 0.51 47.03 -29.50
CA GLY A 903 1.38 46.35 -30.46
C GLY A 903 2.07 45.12 -29.87
N ILE A 904 3.20 44.70 -30.47
CA ILE A 904 3.87 43.43 -30.15
C ILE A 904 5.19 43.66 -29.38
N TYR A 905 5.32 43.02 -28.23
CA TYR A 905 6.59 42.89 -27.51
C TYR A 905 7.22 41.52 -27.80
N VAL A 906 8.53 41.50 -28.00
CA VAL A 906 9.32 40.27 -28.04
C VAL A 906 9.83 40.02 -26.63
N CYS A 907 9.67 38.80 -26.16
CA CYS A 907 10.11 38.38 -24.84
C CYS A 907 11.12 37.23 -24.96
N ASP A 908 12.03 37.15 -24.00
CA ASP A 908 12.84 35.96 -23.82
C ASP A 908 12.00 34.77 -23.31
N ALA A 909 12.63 33.59 -23.20
CA ALA A 909 11.98 32.36 -22.72
C ALA A 909 11.40 32.48 -21.29
N ASN A 910 11.79 33.51 -20.53
CA ASN A 910 11.33 33.76 -19.17
C ASN A 910 10.24 34.85 -19.09
N GLY A 911 9.83 35.40 -20.24
CA GLY A 911 8.80 36.43 -20.34
C GLY A 911 9.31 37.86 -20.12
N VAL A 912 10.63 38.08 -20.09
CA VAL A 912 11.22 39.43 -19.98
C VAL A 912 11.21 40.09 -21.36
N ARG A 913 10.66 41.31 -21.45
CA ARG A 913 10.64 42.08 -22.71
C ARG A 913 12.06 42.41 -23.17
N THR A 914 12.37 42.15 -24.43
CA THR A 914 13.67 42.52 -25.04
C THR A 914 13.62 43.90 -25.72
N ASN A 915 12.43 44.45 -25.95
CA ASN A 915 12.21 45.78 -26.53
C ASN A 915 11.38 46.67 -25.59
N ALA A 916 11.73 47.97 -25.54
CA ALA A 916 11.08 48.93 -24.66
C ALA A 916 9.70 49.42 -25.20
N ALA A 917 9.60 49.65 -26.51
CA ALA A 917 8.37 50.05 -27.19
C ALA A 917 7.85 48.93 -28.10
N PRO A 918 6.53 48.74 -28.23
CA PRO A 918 5.96 47.65 -29.00
C PRO A 918 6.15 47.87 -30.51
N TYR A 919 6.36 46.77 -31.23
CA TYR A 919 6.37 46.76 -32.69
C TYR A 919 4.96 46.84 -33.26
N LYS A 920 4.78 47.63 -34.32
CA LYS A 920 3.49 47.83 -35.00
C LYS A 920 3.54 47.61 -36.51
N GLY A 921 4.76 47.47 -37.04
CA GLY A 921 5.05 47.36 -38.47
C GLY A 921 4.37 48.38 -39.38
N GLY A 922 4.26 49.63 -38.92
CA GLY A 922 3.61 50.72 -39.64
C GLY A 922 2.09 50.64 -39.69
N GLN A 923 1.45 49.70 -38.99
CA GLN A 923 0.00 49.51 -38.95
C GLN A 923 -0.65 50.27 -37.80
N LYS A 924 -1.92 50.66 -37.97
CA LYS A 924 -2.76 51.23 -36.90
C LYS A 924 -3.40 50.09 -36.10
N LEU A 925 -2.60 49.39 -35.29
CA LEU A 925 -3.10 48.35 -34.39
C LEU A 925 -3.89 48.97 -33.24
N MET A 926 -5.06 48.44 -32.92
CA MET A 926 -5.95 48.95 -31.86
C MET A 926 -6.51 47.85 -30.97
N GLY A 927 -6.94 46.76 -31.59
CA GLY A 927 -7.53 45.58 -30.98
C GLY A 927 -6.56 44.42 -30.83
N ASN A 928 -5.47 44.37 -31.64
CA ASN A 928 -4.47 43.30 -31.74
C ASN A 928 -4.61 42.23 -30.65
N TYR A 929 -5.22 41.13 -31.03
CA TYR A 929 -5.80 40.21 -30.09
C TYR A 929 -5.00 38.91 -30.12
N ARG A 930 -5.63 37.76 -30.34
CA ARG A 930 -4.93 36.48 -30.24
C ARG A 930 -4.01 36.25 -31.45
N MET A 931 -2.84 35.68 -31.17
CA MET A 931 -1.76 35.54 -32.14
C MET A 931 -1.28 34.09 -32.20
N SER A 932 -0.68 33.70 -33.32
CA SER A 932 -0.08 32.38 -33.50
C SER A 932 1.14 32.44 -34.41
N VAL A 933 2.01 31.42 -34.33
CA VAL A 933 3.20 31.31 -35.18
C VAL A 933 3.04 30.13 -36.14
N ASP A 934 3.44 30.30 -37.41
CA ASP A 934 3.39 29.23 -38.40
C ASP A 934 4.64 28.33 -38.38
N ALA A 935 4.64 27.28 -39.21
CA ALA A 935 5.76 26.33 -39.34
C ALA A 935 7.08 26.96 -39.83
N THR A 936 7.05 28.19 -40.35
CA THR A 936 8.23 28.95 -40.82
C THR A 936 8.72 29.99 -39.83
N GLY A 937 8.00 30.18 -38.72
CA GLY A 937 8.31 31.16 -37.67
C GLY A 937 7.60 32.51 -37.85
N LYS A 938 6.76 32.70 -38.88
CA LYS A 938 6.03 33.97 -39.08
C LYS A 938 4.95 34.14 -38.03
N LEU A 939 4.84 35.35 -37.47
CA LEU A 939 3.83 35.69 -36.48
C LEU A 939 2.57 36.23 -37.16
N TYR A 940 1.44 35.59 -36.92
CA TYR A 940 0.12 36.00 -37.38
C TYR A 940 -0.63 36.68 -36.23
N ILE A 941 -1.17 37.86 -36.49
CA ILE A 941 -1.76 38.76 -35.50
C ILE A 941 -3.21 39.03 -35.93
N ALA A 942 -4.19 38.58 -35.14
CA ALA A 942 -5.59 38.92 -35.37
C ALA A 942 -5.86 40.36 -34.90
N GLU A 943 -6.51 41.17 -35.72
CA GLU A 943 -6.89 42.54 -35.38
C GLU A 943 -8.42 42.61 -35.17
N PHE A 944 -8.80 42.75 -33.90
CA PHE A 944 -10.19 42.77 -33.45
C PHE A 944 -10.69 44.23 -33.36
N SER A 945 -10.78 44.88 -34.52
CA SER A 945 -11.33 46.23 -34.67
C SER A 945 -11.82 46.55 -36.08
N ASP A 946 -12.91 47.32 -36.15
CA ASP A 946 -13.59 47.67 -37.40
C ASP A 946 -12.83 48.74 -38.21
N GLU A 947 -11.98 49.54 -37.55
CA GLU A 947 -11.22 50.60 -38.24
C GLU A 947 -10.04 50.07 -39.07
N ASN A 948 -9.46 48.92 -38.69
CA ASN A 948 -8.34 48.32 -39.40
C ASN A 948 -8.37 46.78 -39.30
N PRO A 949 -9.45 46.13 -39.75
CA PRO A 949 -9.72 44.72 -39.48
C PRO A 949 -8.77 43.77 -40.21
N GLY A 950 -8.78 42.51 -39.78
CA GLY A 950 -8.16 41.41 -40.51
C GLY A 950 -7.02 40.73 -39.76
N VAL A 951 -6.02 40.28 -40.52
CA VAL A 951 -4.90 39.49 -40.01
C VAL A 951 -3.59 40.07 -40.55
N PHE A 952 -2.70 40.45 -39.64
CA PHE A 952 -1.38 40.97 -39.98
C PHE A 952 -0.29 39.92 -39.77
N ILE A 953 0.68 39.88 -40.68
CA ILE A 953 1.79 38.94 -40.66
C ILE A 953 3.08 39.73 -40.42
N ALA A 954 3.77 39.40 -39.33
CA ALA A 954 5.07 39.97 -38.99
C ALA A 954 6.20 38.99 -39.32
N ASN A 955 7.26 39.51 -39.95
CA ASN A 955 8.48 38.76 -40.16
C ASN A 955 9.34 38.82 -38.89
N PRO A 956 9.59 37.69 -38.19
CA PRO A 956 10.36 37.66 -36.95
C PRO A 956 11.83 38.11 -37.10
N ALA A 957 12.38 38.08 -38.32
CA ALA A 957 13.71 38.60 -38.63
C ALA A 957 13.75 40.13 -38.80
N GLN A 958 12.59 40.78 -38.97
CA GLN A 958 12.43 42.21 -39.28
C GLN A 958 11.20 42.78 -38.56
N MET A 959 11.15 42.64 -37.23
CA MET A 959 9.98 43.05 -36.42
C MET A 959 9.71 44.56 -36.45
N ASP A 960 10.73 45.37 -36.73
CA ASP A 960 10.64 46.82 -36.96
C ASP A 960 10.19 47.19 -38.39
N GLY A 961 10.19 46.22 -39.31
CA GLY A 961 9.73 46.36 -40.68
C GLY A 961 8.21 46.33 -40.83
N LYS A 962 7.72 46.35 -42.08
CA LYS A 962 6.28 46.39 -42.39
C LYS A 962 5.58 45.08 -41.98
N PHE A 963 4.43 45.17 -41.31
CA PHE A 963 3.53 44.03 -41.14
C PHE A 963 2.60 43.93 -42.35
N GLU A 964 2.53 42.75 -42.97
CA GLU A 964 1.73 42.52 -44.18
C GLU A 964 0.29 42.18 -43.81
N GLN A 965 -0.67 42.84 -44.47
CA GLN A 965 -2.08 42.46 -44.34
C GLN A 965 -2.33 41.20 -45.18
N PHE A 966 -2.94 40.19 -44.56
CA PHE A 966 -3.26 38.93 -45.22
C PHE A 966 -4.44 39.09 -46.19
N PHE A 967 -5.49 39.82 -45.80
CA PHE A 967 -6.65 40.01 -46.67
C PHE A 967 -6.45 41.15 -47.67
N VAL A 968 -6.59 40.85 -48.95
CA VAL A 968 -6.62 41.86 -50.02
C VAL A 968 -8.06 42.31 -50.19
N GLY A 969 -8.34 43.60 -50.00
CA GLY A 969 -9.68 44.19 -50.11
C GLY A 969 -9.80 45.54 -49.42
N GLN A 970 -11.02 46.06 -49.33
CA GLN A 970 -11.36 47.27 -48.55
C GLN A 970 -12.33 46.91 -47.42
N PRO A 971 -12.09 47.37 -46.17
CA PRO A 971 -13.05 47.21 -45.08
C PRO A 971 -14.22 48.18 -45.23
N ASP A 972 -15.42 47.75 -44.80
CA ASP A 972 -16.56 48.64 -44.56
C ASP A 972 -16.59 49.16 -43.11
N GLU A 973 -17.64 49.91 -42.75
CA GLU A 973 -17.78 50.52 -41.41
C GLU A 973 -17.96 49.48 -40.29
N ASP A 974 -18.40 48.26 -40.63
CA ASP A 974 -18.60 47.15 -39.71
C ASP A 974 -17.36 46.24 -39.64
N GLY A 975 -16.28 46.54 -40.37
CA GLY A 975 -15.05 45.75 -40.35
C GLY A 975 -15.02 44.58 -41.33
N LEU A 976 -16.03 44.40 -42.18
CA LEU A 976 -16.05 43.37 -43.22
C LEU A 976 -15.16 43.78 -44.40
N ILE A 977 -14.23 42.91 -44.78
CA ILE A 977 -13.29 43.14 -45.87
C ILE A 977 -13.85 42.51 -47.15
N THR A 978 -14.09 43.33 -48.16
CA THR A 978 -14.55 42.87 -49.48
C THR A 978 -13.52 43.09 -50.58
N ASN A 979 -13.45 42.15 -51.53
CA ASN A 979 -12.67 42.27 -52.75
C ASN A 979 -13.51 41.78 -53.93
N ASP A 980 -13.66 42.62 -54.95
CA ASP A 980 -14.48 42.33 -56.13
C ASP A 980 -15.90 41.80 -55.78
N GLY A 981 -16.51 42.36 -54.73
CA GLY A 981 -17.85 41.99 -54.25
C GLY A 981 -17.92 40.69 -53.42
N GLN A 982 -16.80 40.01 -53.16
CA GLN A 982 -16.74 38.85 -52.26
C GLN A 982 -16.26 39.24 -50.87
N SER A 983 -16.88 38.70 -49.83
CA SER A 983 -16.36 38.78 -48.45
C SER A 983 -15.11 37.91 -48.30
N VAL A 984 -13.97 38.54 -48.10
CA VAL A 984 -12.65 37.89 -48.02
C VAL A 984 -12.24 37.61 -46.58
N GLY A 985 -12.61 38.49 -45.65
CA GLY A 985 -12.29 38.42 -44.23
C GLY A 985 -13.03 39.52 -43.45
N SER A 986 -12.74 39.69 -42.15
CA SER A 986 -13.38 40.70 -41.30
C SER A 986 -12.53 41.02 -40.06
N SER A 987 -13.07 41.80 -39.10
CA SER A 987 -12.55 41.88 -37.73
C SER A 987 -12.35 40.47 -37.17
N ALA A 988 -11.18 40.22 -36.57
CA ALA A 988 -10.76 38.87 -36.18
C ALA A 988 -10.32 38.79 -34.72
N SER A 989 -10.87 37.83 -33.98
CA SER A 989 -10.51 37.58 -32.59
C SER A 989 -9.43 36.51 -32.41
N MET A 990 -9.24 35.64 -33.41
CA MET A 990 -8.21 34.60 -33.40
C MET A 990 -7.75 34.27 -34.80
N VAL A 991 -6.45 34.03 -34.93
CA VAL A 991 -5.80 33.48 -36.12
C VAL A 991 -4.94 32.28 -35.73
N LEU A 992 -5.07 31.18 -36.45
CA LEU A 992 -4.37 29.93 -36.19
C LEU A 992 -3.85 29.32 -37.51
N PRO A 993 -2.57 29.50 -37.85
CA PRO A 993 -1.92 28.72 -38.89
C PRO A 993 -1.69 27.28 -38.40
N THR A 994 -1.86 26.32 -39.30
CA THR A 994 -1.64 24.89 -39.02
C THR A 994 -1.02 24.21 -40.23
N GLY A 995 -0.36 23.07 -40.01
CA GLY A 995 0.29 22.32 -41.07
C GLY A 995 1.51 23.03 -41.65
N SER A 996 2.08 22.46 -42.71
CA SER A 996 3.24 23.00 -43.43
C SER A 996 3.17 22.62 -44.90
N GLY A 997 3.91 23.36 -45.74
CA GLY A 997 3.97 23.13 -47.18
C GLY A 997 2.58 23.14 -47.84
N SER A 998 2.30 22.15 -48.69
CA SER A 998 1.02 22.00 -49.39
C SER A 998 -0.19 21.76 -48.47
N ASN A 999 0.05 21.35 -47.22
CA ASN A 999 -0.99 21.07 -46.23
C ASN A 999 -1.25 22.27 -45.31
N ALA A 1000 -0.56 23.41 -45.51
CA ALA A 1000 -0.72 24.58 -44.67
C ALA A 1000 -2.12 25.19 -44.80
N LYS A 1001 -2.75 25.48 -43.66
CA LYS A 1001 -4.06 26.13 -43.56
C LYS A 1001 -4.03 27.27 -42.55
N LEU A 1002 -4.82 28.31 -42.81
CA LEU A 1002 -5.10 29.38 -41.85
C LEU A 1002 -6.55 29.28 -41.40
N TYR A 1003 -6.78 29.27 -40.10
CA TYR A 1003 -8.10 29.38 -39.49
C TYR A 1003 -8.24 30.76 -38.86
N VAL A 1004 -9.37 31.43 -39.11
CA VAL A 1004 -9.63 32.79 -38.59
C VAL A 1004 -11.05 32.85 -38.02
N CYS A 1005 -11.22 33.35 -36.80
CA CYS A 1005 -12.54 33.67 -36.24
C CYS A 1005 -12.98 35.03 -36.77
N LEU A 1006 -14.03 35.06 -37.59
CA LEU A 1006 -14.48 36.22 -38.36
C LEU A 1006 -15.77 36.77 -37.75
N GLU A 1007 -15.68 37.90 -37.04
CA GLU A 1007 -16.79 38.55 -36.34
C GLU A 1007 -17.96 38.90 -37.28
N ASP A 1008 -17.67 39.67 -38.33
CA ASP A 1008 -18.68 40.27 -39.21
C ASP A 1008 -19.17 39.32 -40.31
N MET A 1009 -18.66 38.08 -40.31
CA MET A 1009 -19.13 36.99 -41.17
C MET A 1009 -20.06 36.03 -40.41
N LYS A 1010 -20.93 36.57 -39.55
CA LYS A 1010 -21.86 35.84 -38.67
C LYS A 1010 -21.14 34.98 -37.63
N ALA A 1011 -20.06 35.48 -37.04
CA ALA A 1011 -19.26 34.77 -36.04
C ALA A 1011 -18.87 33.35 -36.51
N ALA A 1012 -18.28 33.26 -37.70
CA ALA A 1012 -17.91 32.00 -38.34
C ALA A 1012 -16.38 31.78 -38.33
N ILE A 1013 -15.96 30.52 -38.43
CA ILE A 1013 -14.54 30.19 -38.58
C ILE A 1013 -14.25 30.05 -40.08
N GLY A 1014 -13.47 30.98 -40.63
CA GLY A 1014 -12.96 30.91 -42.00
C GLY A 1014 -11.75 30.00 -42.11
N VAL A 1015 -11.75 29.12 -43.11
CA VAL A 1015 -10.65 28.20 -43.43
C VAL A 1015 -10.03 28.64 -44.76
N TYR A 1016 -8.73 28.90 -44.77
CA TYR A 1016 -7.98 29.33 -45.94
C TYR A 1016 -6.89 28.30 -46.24
N ASN A 1017 -6.99 27.61 -47.38
CA ASN A 1017 -5.97 26.66 -47.83
C ASN A 1017 -4.80 27.44 -48.43
N ILE A 1018 -3.85 27.83 -47.59
CA ILE A 1018 -2.71 28.68 -47.95
C ILE A 1018 -1.55 27.88 -48.57
N GLY A 1019 -1.48 26.57 -48.31
CA GLY A 1019 -0.48 25.67 -48.91
C GLY A 1019 -0.71 25.46 -50.40
N GLN A 1020 0.36 25.54 -51.18
CA GLN A 1020 0.36 25.32 -52.62
C GLN A 1020 0.96 23.94 -52.98
N PRO A 1021 0.62 23.36 -54.14
CA PRO A 1021 1.16 22.07 -54.59
C PRO A 1021 2.70 22.01 -54.68
N ASP A 1022 3.35 23.15 -54.88
CA ASP A 1022 4.82 23.28 -54.91
C ASP A 1022 5.47 23.40 -53.52
N GLY A 1023 4.66 23.36 -52.46
CA GLY A 1023 5.10 23.51 -51.08
C GLY A 1023 5.23 24.96 -50.60
N SER A 1024 4.99 25.96 -51.46
CA SER A 1024 4.94 27.36 -51.02
C SER A 1024 3.68 27.64 -50.19
N VAL A 1025 3.75 28.67 -49.34
CA VAL A 1025 2.64 29.08 -48.46
C VAL A 1025 2.28 30.53 -48.78
N LEU A 1026 1.01 30.76 -49.12
CA LEU A 1026 0.49 32.09 -49.42
C LEU A 1026 0.45 32.97 -48.16
N THR A 1027 0.90 34.21 -48.29
CA THR A 1027 0.81 35.26 -47.25
C THR A 1027 -0.22 36.34 -47.56
N SER A 1028 -0.99 36.18 -48.63
CA SER A 1028 -2.14 37.04 -48.94
C SER A 1028 -3.29 36.24 -49.53
N TRP A 1029 -4.51 36.75 -49.38
CA TRP A 1029 -5.74 36.10 -49.82
C TRP A 1029 -6.74 37.15 -50.33
N ASN A 1030 -7.28 36.94 -51.53
CA ASN A 1030 -8.06 37.95 -52.27
C ASN A 1030 -9.45 37.47 -52.72
N LYS A 1031 -9.93 36.35 -52.16
CA LYS A 1031 -11.20 35.71 -52.52
C LYS A 1031 -11.91 35.18 -51.27
N ALA A 1032 -13.15 34.70 -51.40
CA ALA A 1032 -13.85 34.09 -50.27
C ALA A 1032 -13.04 32.97 -49.57
N PRO A 1033 -13.30 32.69 -48.28
CA PRO A 1033 -12.68 31.56 -47.57
C PRO A 1033 -12.82 30.26 -48.36
N SER A 1034 -11.82 29.38 -48.27
CA SER A 1034 -11.89 28.06 -48.93
C SER A 1034 -13.04 27.21 -48.36
N GLN A 1035 -13.34 27.41 -47.08
CA GLN A 1035 -14.50 26.86 -46.38
C GLN A 1035 -14.87 27.79 -45.22
N THR A 1036 -16.15 27.80 -44.84
CA THR A 1036 -16.64 28.50 -43.64
C THR A 1036 -17.30 27.48 -42.72
N LEU A 1037 -16.75 27.27 -41.52
CA LEU A 1037 -17.30 26.35 -40.53
C LEU A 1037 -18.38 27.08 -39.71
N LYS A 1038 -19.61 26.58 -39.78
CA LYS A 1038 -20.73 27.04 -38.94
C LYS A 1038 -20.85 26.12 -37.74
N VAL A 1039 -20.26 26.54 -36.62
CA VAL A 1039 -20.24 25.75 -35.39
C VAL A 1039 -21.57 25.92 -34.65
N SER A 1040 -22.33 24.84 -34.49
CA SER A 1040 -23.59 24.87 -33.76
C SER A 1040 -23.37 25.28 -32.30
N GLY A 1041 -24.06 26.33 -31.84
CA GLY A 1041 -23.97 26.84 -30.47
C GLY A 1041 -22.89 27.90 -30.24
N LEU A 1042 -22.13 28.27 -31.28
CA LEU A 1042 -21.23 29.43 -31.28
C LEU A 1042 -22.05 30.71 -31.53
N ILE A 1043 -22.09 31.63 -30.55
CA ILE A 1043 -22.90 32.86 -30.66
C ILE A 1043 -22.12 34.14 -30.32
N ASN A 1044 -20.90 34.00 -29.79
CA ASN A 1044 -20.02 35.12 -29.47
C ASN A 1044 -18.97 35.29 -30.58
N ALA A 1045 -18.33 36.44 -30.65
CA ALA A 1045 -17.22 36.70 -31.59
C ALA A 1045 -15.84 36.69 -30.89
N ASP A 1046 -15.80 36.69 -29.56
CA ASP A 1046 -14.58 36.61 -28.75
C ASP A 1046 -14.15 35.13 -28.56
N ASP A 1047 -13.66 34.52 -29.64
CA ASP A 1047 -13.40 33.09 -29.74
C ASP A 1047 -11.91 32.76 -29.83
N ASN A 1048 -11.52 31.61 -29.29
CA ASN A 1048 -10.16 31.09 -29.31
C ASN A 1048 -10.14 29.69 -29.93
N LEU A 1049 -9.04 29.36 -30.61
CA LEU A 1049 -8.87 28.12 -31.37
C LEU A 1049 -7.58 27.40 -30.98
N ALA A 1050 -7.60 26.07 -31.04
CA ALA A 1050 -6.41 25.24 -31.02
C ALA A 1050 -6.61 24.05 -31.97
N ALA A 1051 -5.53 23.62 -32.62
CA ALA A 1051 -5.58 22.51 -33.55
C ALA A 1051 -5.79 21.19 -32.80
N GLY A 1052 -6.54 20.27 -33.41
CA GLY A 1052 -6.58 18.86 -33.04
C GLY A 1052 -6.20 17.96 -34.23
N PRO A 1053 -6.36 16.63 -34.08
CA PRO A 1053 -6.05 15.68 -35.15
C PRO A 1053 -6.90 15.92 -36.41
N ASP A 1054 -6.37 15.49 -37.57
CA ASP A 1054 -7.06 15.44 -38.87
C ASP A 1054 -7.71 16.75 -39.34
N GLY A 1055 -7.21 17.90 -38.85
CA GLY A 1055 -7.73 19.22 -39.21
C GLY A 1055 -8.99 19.65 -38.45
N GLY A 1056 -9.36 18.94 -37.38
CA GLY A 1056 -10.36 19.40 -36.41
C GLY A 1056 -9.82 20.45 -35.44
N LEU A 1057 -10.71 21.15 -34.75
CA LEU A 1057 -10.39 22.31 -33.93
C LEU A 1057 -11.08 22.24 -32.56
N TRP A 1058 -10.33 22.60 -31.53
CA TRP A 1058 -10.91 23.08 -30.29
C TRP A 1058 -11.40 24.50 -30.48
N VAL A 1059 -12.63 24.77 -30.04
CA VAL A 1059 -13.28 26.08 -30.12
C VAL A 1059 -13.76 26.48 -28.73
N VAL A 1060 -13.29 27.63 -28.25
CA VAL A 1060 -13.71 28.21 -26.97
C VAL A 1060 -14.29 29.59 -27.23
N GLN A 1061 -15.50 29.84 -26.76
CA GLN A 1061 -16.14 31.15 -26.87
C GLN A 1061 -16.24 31.82 -25.50
N TYR A 1062 -16.31 33.16 -25.46
CA TYR A 1062 -16.35 33.87 -24.18
C TYR A 1062 -17.68 33.66 -23.47
N ARG A 1063 -17.63 33.03 -22.28
CA ARG A 1063 -18.80 32.83 -21.41
C ARG A 1063 -18.53 33.20 -19.96
N GLY A 1064 -19.43 33.96 -19.35
CA GLY A 1064 -19.38 34.28 -17.92
C GLY A 1064 -19.67 33.07 -17.03
N ALA A 1065 -19.43 33.20 -15.72
CA ALA A 1065 -19.77 32.16 -14.75
C ALA A 1065 -21.25 31.76 -14.81
N GLY A 1066 -21.52 30.46 -14.71
CA GLY A 1066 -22.85 29.85 -14.84
C GLY A 1066 -23.35 29.70 -16.28
N ASN A 1067 -22.57 30.13 -17.29
CA ASN A 1067 -23.01 30.18 -18.68
C ASN A 1067 -22.33 29.09 -19.54
N ASN A 1068 -22.53 27.82 -19.19
CA ASN A 1068 -22.15 26.67 -20.02
C ASN A 1068 -23.38 25.77 -20.19
N THR A 1069 -24.03 25.80 -21.36
CA THR A 1069 -25.27 25.05 -21.60
C THR A 1069 -25.18 24.25 -22.90
N LYS A 1070 -26.00 23.20 -23.04
CA LYS A 1070 -25.98 22.37 -24.25
C LYS A 1070 -26.17 23.16 -25.55
N GLY A 1071 -27.07 24.15 -25.52
CA GLY A 1071 -27.38 25.00 -26.68
C GLY A 1071 -26.32 26.08 -26.97
N VAL A 1072 -25.62 26.54 -25.95
CA VAL A 1072 -24.52 27.49 -26.07
C VAL A 1072 -23.42 26.99 -25.12
N PRO A 1073 -22.46 26.20 -25.60
CA PRO A 1073 -21.39 25.65 -24.74
C PRO A 1073 -20.19 26.58 -24.65
N SER A 1074 -19.41 26.46 -23.58
CA SER A 1074 -18.15 27.20 -23.41
C SER A 1074 -17.01 26.63 -24.27
N LEU A 1075 -16.88 25.31 -24.31
CA LEU A 1075 -15.82 24.55 -25.00
C LEU A 1075 -16.44 23.51 -25.94
N MET A 1076 -15.96 23.47 -27.17
CA MET A 1076 -16.37 22.52 -28.20
C MET A 1076 -15.14 21.92 -28.88
N TYR A 1077 -15.29 20.71 -29.41
CA TYR A 1077 -14.42 20.22 -30.47
C TYR A 1077 -15.23 20.03 -31.75
N VAL A 1078 -14.72 20.55 -32.85
CA VAL A 1078 -15.29 20.41 -34.19
C VAL A 1078 -14.35 19.61 -35.06
N ASP A 1079 -14.89 18.66 -35.82
CA ASP A 1079 -14.10 17.95 -36.82
C ASP A 1079 -13.85 18.84 -38.07
N LYS A 1080 -13.08 18.31 -39.03
CA LYS A 1080 -12.72 19.00 -40.27
C LYS A 1080 -13.91 19.45 -41.12
N ASP A 1081 -15.08 18.86 -40.92
CA ASP A 1081 -16.30 19.17 -41.66
C ASP A 1081 -17.20 20.17 -40.89
N GLY A 1082 -16.77 20.58 -39.69
CA GLY A 1082 -17.47 21.54 -38.83
C GLY A 1082 -18.50 20.90 -37.90
N LYS A 1083 -18.53 19.56 -37.79
CA LYS A 1083 -19.45 18.87 -36.89
C LYS A 1083 -18.89 18.87 -35.47
N VAL A 1084 -19.71 19.29 -34.51
CA VAL A 1084 -19.38 19.25 -33.08
C VAL A 1084 -19.37 17.78 -32.61
N THR A 1085 -18.21 17.27 -32.21
CA THR A 1085 -18.05 15.90 -31.66
C THR A 1085 -17.81 15.92 -30.14
N PHE A 1086 -17.53 17.08 -29.55
CA PHE A 1086 -17.53 17.31 -28.10
C PHE A 1086 -18.22 18.62 -27.76
N ASN A 1087 -19.04 18.63 -26.70
CA ASN A 1087 -19.81 19.78 -26.23
C ASN A 1087 -19.79 19.84 -24.70
N SER A 1088 -19.19 20.89 -24.14
CA SER A 1088 -19.07 21.06 -22.68
C SER A 1088 -20.38 21.27 -21.93
N GLY A 1089 -21.46 21.61 -22.63
CA GLY A 1089 -22.78 21.86 -22.05
C GLY A 1089 -23.66 20.62 -21.93
N ASN A 1090 -23.16 19.44 -22.30
CA ASN A 1090 -23.89 18.18 -22.13
C ASN A 1090 -24.09 17.86 -20.64
N ALA A 1091 -25.23 17.26 -20.30
CA ALA A 1091 -25.68 17.06 -18.91
C ALA A 1091 -24.71 16.19 -18.08
N ASP A 1092 -24.03 15.24 -18.72
CA ASP A 1092 -23.03 14.36 -18.13
C ASP A 1092 -21.65 15.02 -17.96
N TRP A 1093 -21.43 16.22 -18.51
CA TRP A 1093 -20.13 16.90 -18.47
C TRP A 1093 -20.16 18.31 -17.88
N VAL A 1094 -21.32 18.99 -17.88
CA VAL A 1094 -21.46 20.42 -17.58
C VAL A 1094 -20.86 20.88 -16.24
N GLU A 1095 -20.85 20.01 -15.23
CA GLU A 1095 -20.29 20.32 -13.90
C GLU A 1095 -18.76 20.53 -13.90
N ASN A 1096 -18.07 20.08 -14.94
CA ASN A 1096 -16.62 20.23 -15.06
C ASN A 1096 -16.18 21.65 -15.43
N LEU A 1097 -17.08 22.46 -15.99
CA LEU A 1097 -16.76 23.79 -16.51
C LEU A 1097 -17.95 24.73 -16.35
N ASN A 1098 -17.79 25.79 -15.57
CA ASN A 1098 -18.87 26.75 -15.29
C ASN A 1098 -18.89 27.97 -16.24
N GLY A 1099 -18.03 28.01 -17.26
CA GLY A 1099 -17.81 29.19 -18.10
C GLY A 1099 -16.42 29.17 -18.74
N SER A 1100 -16.05 30.23 -19.44
CA SER A 1100 -14.79 30.38 -20.16
C SER A 1100 -14.47 31.86 -20.30
N ARG A 1101 -14.20 32.53 -19.18
CA ARG A 1101 -14.10 34.00 -19.15
C ARG A 1101 -12.89 34.45 -19.97
N ARG A 1102 -13.13 35.28 -21.01
CA ARG A 1102 -12.15 35.70 -22.05
C ARG A 1102 -11.53 34.58 -22.89
N SER A 1103 -12.14 33.39 -22.92
CA SER A 1103 -11.76 32.29 -23.81
C SER A 1103 -10.28 31.87 -23.73
N GLY A 1104 -9.63 32.14 -22.60
CA GLY A 1104 -8.25 31.71 -22.37
C GLY A 1104 -8.20 30.20 -22.24
N PHE A 1105 -7.55 29.53 -23.20
CA PHE A 1105 -7.29 28.09 -23.15
C PHE A 1105 -6.01 27.75 -23.91
N ALA A 1106 -5.45 26.57 -23.64
CA ALA A 1106 -4.32 25.99 -24.37
C ALA A 1106 -4.46 24.46 -24.42
N VAL A 1107 -3.86 23.87 -25.45
CA VAL A 1107 -3.70 22.42 -25.60
C VAL A 1107 -2.21 22.12 -25.73
N SER A 1108 -1.73 21.08 -25.06
CA SER A 1108 -0.33 20.63 -25.18
C SER A 1108 -0.04 20.12 -26.59
N ASP A 1109 1.22 20.17 -27.02
CA ASP A 1109 1.59 19.80 -28.40
C ASP A 1109 1.31 18.34 -28.76
N ASP A 1110 1.33 17.46 -27.77
CA ASP A 1110 0.94 16.06 -27.93
C ASP A 1110 -0.59 15.84 -27.96
N GLY A 1111 -1.38 16.90 -27.77
CA GLY A 1111 -2.84 16.86 -27.78
C GLY A 1111 -3.46 16.15 -26.57
N LYS A 1112 -2.69 15.89 -25.50
CA LYS A 1112 -3.13 15.10 -24.34
C LYS A 1112 -3.56 15.92 -23.12
N THR A 1113 -3.22 17.20 -23.06
CA THR A 1113 -3.60 18.10 -21.96
C THR A 1113 -4.33 19.31 -22.51
N LEU A 1114 -5.51 19.60 -21.98
CA LEU A 1114 -6.22 20.85 -22.22
C LEU A 1114 -6.32 21.63 -20.91
N VAL A 1115 -6.02 22.93 -20.98
CA VAL A 1115 -6.18 23.85 -19.85
C VAL A 1115 -7.08 25.00 -20.28
N ILE A 1116 -8.07 25.32 -19.46
CA ILE A 1116 -9.03 26.39 -19.74
C ILE A 1116 -9.25 27.25 -18.49
N CYS A 1117 -9.27 28.56 -18.66
CA CYS A 1117 -9.67 29.51 -17.62
C CYS A 1117 -11.20 29.56 -17.57
N ASP A 1118 -11.79 29.10 -16.47
CA ASP A 1118 -13.24 28.98 -16.35
C ASP A 1118 -13.94 30.31 -16.00
N GLY A 1119 -15.25 30.26 -15.76
CA GLY A 1119 -16.05 31.43 -15.39
C GLY A 1119 -15.67 32.05 -14.04
N SER A 1120 -15.09 31.26 -13.14
CA SER A 1120 -14.56 31.67 -11.82
C SER A 1120 -13.11 32.14 -11.85
N LEU A 1121 -12.45 32.17 -13.01
CA LEU A 1121 -11.03 32.49 -13.20
C LEU A 1121 -10.07 31.41 -12.67
N ALA A 1122 -10.56 30.19 -12.42
CA ALA A 1122 -9.73 29.05 -12.09
C ALA A 1122 -9.23 28.38 -13.37
N LEU A 1123 -8.00 27.86 -13.36
CA LEU A 1123 -7.49 27.02 -14.43
C LEU A 1123 -7.99 25.59 -14.20
N GLN A 1124 -8.77 25.08 -15.15
CA GLN A 1124 -9.24 23.71 -15.17
C GLN A 1124 -8.34 22.89 -16.10
N PHE A 1125 -7.72 21.84 -15.57
CA PHE A 1125 -6.85 20.93 -16.32
C PHE A 1125 -7.59 19.64 -16.66
N PHE A 1126 -7.49 19.21 -17.91
CA PHE A 1126 -8.11 17.99 -18.42
C PHE A 1126 -7.10 17.11 -19.14
N ASN A 1127 -7.15 15.81 -18.86
CA ASN A 1127 -6.55 14.81 -19.74
C ASN A 1127 -7.45 14.62 -20.95
N VAL A 1128 -6.85 14.53 -22.14
CA VAL A 1128 -7.53 14.35 -23.41
C VAL A 1128 -7.12 13.00 -24.00
N ALA A 1129 -8.12 12.16 -24.27
CA ALA A 1129 -7.96 10.93 -25.04
C ALA A 1129 -8.75 11.04 -26.35
N TRP A 1130 -8.26 10.41 -27.42
CA TRP A 1130 -8.84 10.51 -28.75
C TRP A 1130 -9.36 9.15 -29.23
N ASN A 1131 -10.57 9.14 -29.80
CA ASN A 1131 -11.10 8.06 -30.62
C ASN A 1131 -11.50 8.64 -31.98
N GLY A 1132 -10.61 8.53 -32.97
CA GLY A 1132 -10.72 9.30 -34.22
C GLY A 1132 -10.81 10.81 -33.94
N SER A 1133 -11.81 11.47 -34.51
CA SER A 1133 -12.10 12.90 -34.30
C SER A 1133 -12.98 13.21 -33.09
N THR A 1134 -13.19 12.24 -32.18
CA THR A 1134 -13.98 12.45 -30.95
C THR A 1134 -13.07 12.40 -29.72
N PRO A 1135 -12.89 13.54 -29.02
CA PRO A 1135 -12.13 13.57 -27.78
C PRO A 1135 -12.97 13.18 -26.56
N THR A 1136 -12.32 12.61 -25.55
CA THR A 1136 -12.87 12.42 -24.20
C THR A 1136 -12.01 13.20 -23.20
N LEU A 1137 -12.65 14.05 -22.40
CA LEU A 1137 -11.99 14.86 -21.38
C LEU A 1137 -12.28 14.32 -20.00
N THR A 1138 -11.22 14.03 -19.25
CA THR A 1138 -11.29 13.69 -17.82
C THR A 1138 -10.65 14.80 -17.00
N LYS A 1139 -11.37 15.33 -16.01
CA LYS A 1139 -10.83 16.37 -15.13
C LYS A 1139 -9.60 15.85 -14.38
N LYS A 1140 -8.50 16.59 -14.47
CA LYS A 1140 -7.23 16.26 -13.83
C LYS A 1140 -7.12 16.96 -12.47
N TYR A 1141 -7.23 18.30 -12.45
CA TYR A 1141 -7.26 19.13 -11.25
C TYR A 1141 -7.62 20.60 -11.59
N SER A 1142 -7.80 21.43 -10.56
CA SER A 1142 -8.08 22.87 -10.68
C SER A 1142 -6.98 23.69 -9.99
N TYR A 1143 -6.71 24.91 -10.46
CA TYR A 1143 -5.76 25.85 -9.86
C TYR A 1143 -6.32 27.28 -9.82
N GLU A 1144 -6.41 27.86 -8.63
CA GLU A 1144 -7.02 29.18 -8.41
C GLU A 1144 -5.99 30.31 -8.23
N GLY A 1145 -4.69 30.02 -8.30
CA GLY A 1145 -3.63 30.95 -7.88
C GLY A 1145 -3.39 32.18 -8.77
N LEU A 1146 -4.15 32.38 -9.86
CA LEU A 1146 -4.02 33.57 -10.73
C LEU A 1146 -5.08 34.64 -10.45
N GLY A 1147 -6.35 34.26 -10.27
CA GLY A 1147 -7.48 35.16 -9.97
C GLY A 1147 -7.69 36.31 -10.97
N LYS A 1148 -7.25 36.19 -12.22
CA LYS A 1148 -7.27 37.25 -13.24
C LYS A 1148 -7.82 36.73 -14.57
N GLU A 1149 -8.40 37.62 -15.38
CA GLU A 1149 -8.82 37.30 -16.74
C GLU A 1149 -7.61 36.94 -17.62
N ILE A 1150 -7.76 35.88 -18.42
CA ILE A 1150 -6.72 35.36 -19.33
C ILE A 1150 -7.28 35.37 -20.74
N TYR A 1151 -6.59 36.06 -21.64
CA TYR A 1151 -7.05 36.29 -23.02
C TYR A 1151 -6.48 35.25 -23.99
N GLN A 1152 -5.27 34.75 -23.71
CA GLN A 1152 -4.66 33.64 -24.45
C GLN A 1152 -3.71 32.86 -23.54
N MET A 1153 -3.59 31.55 -23.77
CA MET A 1153 -2.59 30.70 -23.13
C MET A 1153 -1.81 29.94 -24.20
N ALA A 1154 -0.57 29.56 -23.89
CA ALA A 1154 0.23 28.67 -24.72
C ALA A 1154 1.16 27.83 -23.85
N PHE A 1155 1.38 26.58 -24.23
CA PHE A 1155 2.48 25.79 -23.69
C PHE A 1155 3.78 26.15 -24.42
N ASP A 1156 4.86 26.35 -23.67
CA ASP A 1156 6.21 26.41 -24.21
C ASP A 1156 6.72 24.99 -24.58
N PRO A 1157 7.89 24.86 -25.25
CA PRO A 1157 8.40 23.55 -25.67
C PRO A 1157 8.61 22.53 -24.54
N ALA A 1158 8.77 22.97 -23.29
CA ALA A 1158 8.93 22.07 -22.13
C ALA A 1158 7.61 21.80 -21.39
N GLY A 1159 6.47 22.31 -21.90
CA GLY A 1159 5.17 22.15 -21.26
C GLY A 1159 4.94 23.10 -20.08
N ASN A 1160 5.72 24.18 -19.92
CA ASN A 1160 5.33 25.27 -19.03
C ASN A 1160 4.16 26.04 -19.66
N LEU A 1161 3.15 26.36 -18.85
CA LEU A 1161 1.96 27.08 -19.31
C LEU A 1161 2.16 28.59 -19.17
N VAL A 1162 2.14 29.29 -20.29
CA VAL A 1162 2.18 30.75 -20.35
C VAL A 1162 0.77 31.30 -20.44
N CYS A 1163 0.36 32.05 -19.42
CA CYS A 1163 -0.94 32.69 -19.30
C CYS A 1163 -0.80 34.20 -19.52
N ALA A 1164 -1.45 34.74 -20.56
CA ALA A 1164 -1.42 36.15 -20.88
C ALA A 1164 -2.75 36.85 -20.51
N GLY A 1165 -2.65 37.91 -19.70
CA GLY A 1165 -3.78 38.73 -19.28
C GLY A 1165 -3.36 40.15 -18.93
N LYS A 1166 -3.64 40.60 -17.70
CA LYS A 1166 -3.05 41.86 -17.19
C LYS A 1166 -1.55 41.74 -16.90
N GLU A 1167 -1.05 40.52 -16.82
CA GLU A 1167 0.36 40.16 -16.65
C GLU A 1167 0.61 38.92 -17.52
N VAL A 1168 1.87 38.64 -17.81
CA VAL A 1168 2.28 37.34 -18.34
C VAL A 1168 2.75 36.48 -17.16
N CYS A 1169 2.07 35.37 -16.94
CA CYS A 1169 2.41 34.40 -15.91
C CYS A 1169 2.87 33.11 -16.57
N ILE A 1170 4.05 32.62 -16.21
CA ILE A 1170 4.56 31.32 -16.66
C ILE A 1170 4.43 30.36 -15.47
N LEU A 1171 3.67 29.30 -15.66
CA LEU A 1171 3.43 28.26 -14.68
C LEU A 1171 4.13 26.97 -15.09
N SER A 1172 4.97 26.41 -14.22
CA SER A 1172 5.41 25.04 -14.40
C SER A 1172 4.28 24.08 -14.02
N ILE A 1173 4.13 23.00 -14.79
CA ILE A 1173 3.06 22.01 -14.59
C ILE A 1173 3.68 20.72 -14.03
N PRO A 1174 3.08 20.09 -12.99
CA PRO A 1174 3.64 18.89 -12.39
C PRO A 1174 3.91 17.76 -13.39
N THR A 1175 5.13 17.21 -13.33
CA THR A 1175 5.60 16.09 -14.15
C THR A 1175 6.77 15.37 -13.48
N GLU A 1176 6.73 14.03 -13.48
CA GLU A 1176 7.86 13.17 -13.07
C GLU A 1176 8.95 13.11 -14.15
N HIS A 1177 8.64 13.51 -15.39
CA HIS A 1177 9.54 13.43 -16.54
C HIS A 1177 9.76 14.83 -17.12
N ASN A 1178 10.58 15.64 -16.45
CA ASN A 1178 11.02 16.95 -16.97
C ASN A 1178 12.15 16.76 -17.99
N GLN A 1179 11.81 16.29 -19.18
CA GLN A 1179 12.75 16.08 -20.27
C GLN A 1179 12.18 16.62 -21.58
N THR A 1180 12.96 17.44 -22.27
CA THR A 1180 12.58 18.00 -23.58
C THR A 1180 13.66 17.69 -24.60
N LEU A 1181 13.23 17.25 -25.79
CA LEU A 1181 14.09 17.07 -26.96
C LEU A 1181 13.81 18.21 -27.94
N THR A 1182 14.80 19.06 -28.19
CA THR A 1182 14.73 20.14 -29.19
C THR A 1182 15.52 19.74 -30.43
N PRO A 1183 14.86 19.42 -31.56
CA PRO A 1183 15.54 19.17 -32.83
C PRO A 1183 16.20 20.45 -33.38
N ALA A 1184 17.39 20.30 -33.96
CA ALA A 1184 17.92 21.32 -34.85
C ALA A 1184 17.15 21.33 -36.18
N LYS A 1185 17.23 22.44 -36.92
CA LYS A 1185 16.68 22.52 -38.27
C LYS A 1185 17.22 21.40 -39.15
N ARG A 1186 16.40 20.89 -40.07
CA ARG A 1186 16.81 19.82 -41.01
C ARG A 1186 17.94 20.22 -41.96
N SER A 1187 18.20 21.52 -42.13
CA SER A 1187 19.33 22.03 -42.90
C SER A 1187 20.68 21.95 -42.15
N LEU A 1188 20.67 21.80 -40.82
CA LEU A 1188 21.87 21.75 -39.98
C LEU A 1188 22.35 20.31 -39.79
N THR A 1189 22.62 19.58 -40.88
CA THR A 1189 23.09 18.19 -40.80
C THR A 1189 24.57 18.10 -40.48
N VAL A 1190 24.97 16.98 -39.87
CA VAL A 1190 26.38 16.64 -39.60
C VAL A 1190 26.75 15.32 -40.24
N LYS A 1191 28.04 15.11 -40.50
CA LYS A 1191 28.58 13.86 -41.06
C LYS A 1191 29.76 13.37 -40.24
N ARG A 1192 29.78 12.06 -39.96
CA ARG A 1192 30.98 11.44 -39.41
C ARG A 1192 32.05 11.37 -40.49
N GLN A 1193 33.20 11.98 -40.29
CA GLN A 1193 34.30 11.99 -41.27
C GLN A 1193 35.56 11.32 -40.70
N PRO A 1194 36.35 10.61 -41.53
CA PRO A 1194 37.66 10.14 -41.11
C PRO A 1194 38.60 11.34 -40.91
N THR A 1195 39.36 11.33 -39.82
CA THR A 1195 40.44 12.29 -39.58
C THR A 1195 41.57 12.06 -40.60
N THR A 1196 41.82 13.04 -41.46
CA THR A 1196 42.83 13.04 -42.51
C THR A 1196 44.11 13.70 -42.03
N ALA A 1197 44.94 12.89 -41.38
CA ALA A 1197 46.31 13.20 -40.96
C ALA A 1197 46.48 14.17 -39.78
N ILE A 1198 47.63 13.98 -39.13
CA ILE A 1198 48.10 14.63 -37.91
C ILE A 1198 48.09 16.16 -38.07
N GLU A 1199 47.04 16.82 -37.61
CA GLU A 1199 47.16 18.16 -37.05
C GLU A 1199 47.47 18.03 -35.57
N GLN A 1200 48.54 18.72 -35.16
CA GLN A 1200 49.02 18.77 -33.79
C GLN A 1200 47.88 19.08 -32.83
N PRO A 1201 47.80 18.40 -31.68
CA PRO A 1201 46.92 18.87 -30.64
C PRO A 1201 47.41 20.27 -30.25
N ALA A 1202 46.54 21.27 -30.33
CA ALA A 1202 46.60 22.38 -29.38
C ALA A 1202 46.24 21.81 -28.00
N ALA A 1203 47.11 20.93 -27.49
CA ALA A 1203 47.08 20.49 -26.12
C ALA A 1203 47.32 21.76 -25.30
N GLY A 1204 46.27 22.24 -24.64
CA GLY A 1204 46.44 23.08 -23.46
C GLY A 1204 47.45 22.36 -22.58
N LYS A 1205 48.68 22.89 -22.54
CA LYS A 1205 49.76 22.25 -21.82
C LYS A 1205 49.33 22.11 -20.37
N ARG A 1206 49.42 20.90 -19.81
CA ARG A 1206 49.05 20.66 -18.40
C ARG A 1206 49.94 21.52 -17.51
N VAL A 1207 49.35 22.45 -16.77
CA VAL A 1207 50.08 23.31 -15.83
C VAL A 1207 50.57 22.47 -14.66
N VAL A 1208 51.88 22.52 -14.40
CA VAL A 1208 52.52 21.88 -13.23
C VAL A 1208 52.69 22.87 -12.09
N SER A 1209 53.01 24.13 -12.38
CA SER A 1209 53.10 25.15 -11.34
C SER A 1209 52.91 26.55 -11.90
N ILE A 1210 52.40 27.45 -11.04
CA ILE A 1210 52.34 28.89 -11.29
C ILE A 1210 53.14 29.58 -10.18
N ARG A 1211 54.01 30.53 -10.56
CA ARG A 1211 54.80 31.36 -9.64
C ARG A 1211 54.74 32.81 -10.06
N TYR A 1212 54.65 33.70 -9.08
CA TYR A 1212 54.59 35.14 -9.27
C TYR A 1212 55.91 35.75 -8.86
N TYR A 1213 56.42 36.71 -9.65
CA TYR A 1213 57.60 37.49 -9.34
C TYR A 1213 57.24 38.97 -9.32
N ASN A 1214 57.60 39.69 -8.27
CA ASN A 1214 57.43 41.15 -8.27
C ASN A 1214 58.54 41.84 -9.07
N ALA A 1215 58.46 43.17 -9.23
CA ALA A 1215 59.46 43.95 -9.97
C ALA A 1215 60.89 43.88 -9.38
N ALA A 1216 61.05 43.44 -8.12
CA ALA A 1216 62.34 43.21 -7.47
C ALA A 1216 62.87 41.77 -7.64
N GLY A 1217 62.14 40.89 -8.34
CA GLY A 1217 62.54 39.51 -8.63
C GLY A 1217 62.23 38.49 -7.52
N LEU A 1218 61.48 38.86 -6.47
CA LEU A 1218 61.09 37.95 -5.40
C LEU A 1218 59.97 37.01 -5.86
N GLN A 1219 60.14 35.70 -5.63
CA GLN A 1219 59.21 34.65 -6.04
C GLN A 1219 58.16 34.31 -4.97
N SER A 1220 56.90 34.12 -5.36
CA SER A 1220 55.80 33.66 -4.50
C SER A 1220 54.87 32.68 -5.23
N ALA A 1221 54.13 31.86 -4.47
CA ALA A 1221 53.05 31.03 -4.99
C ALA A 1221 51.72 31.79 -5.14
N GLN A 1222 51.61 32.99 -4.56
CA GLN A 1222 50.46 33.89 -4.63
C GLN A 1222 50.91 35.25 -5.19
N PRO A 1223 50.04 36.00 -5.91
CA PRO A 1223 50.41 37.29 -6.50
C PRO A 1223 50.63 38.37 -5.43
N PHE A 1224 51.69 39.16 -5.60
CA PHE A 1224 51.99 40.38 -4.83
C PHE A 1224 50.99 41.50 -5.16
N GLU A 1225 50.87 42.52 -4.31
CA GLU A 1225 50.21 43.77 -4.72
C GLU A 1225 51.07 44.52 -5.76
N GLY A 1226 50.41 45.10 -6.77
CA GLY A 1226 51.06 45.78 -7.89
C GLY A 1226 51.46 44.84 -9.05
N VAL A 1227 52.57 45.16 -9.72
CA VAL A 1227 53.01 44.47 -10.94
C VAL A 1227 53.65 43.12 -10.61
N ASN A 1228 53.07 42.06 -11.16
CA ASN A 1228 53.57 40.70 -11.07
C ASN A 1228 53.96 40.17 -12.46
N ILE A 1229 55.05 39.43 -12.52
CA ILE A 1229 55.40 38.54 -13.62
C ILE A 1229 54.99 37.13 -13.22
N VAL A 1230 53.96 36.60 -13.86
CA VAL A 1230 53.41 35.26 -13.64
C VAL A 1230 54.14 34.29 -14.56
N VAL A 1231 54.81 33.29 -13.99
CA VAL A 1231 55.46 32.21 -14.72
C VAL A 1231 54.67 30.92 -14.50
N THR A 1232 54.04 30.44 -15.56
CA THR A 1232 53.33 29.15 -15.61
C THR A 1232 54.26 28.11 -16.23
N THR A 1233 54.63 27.08 -15.46
CA THR A 1233 55.44 25.95 -15.94
C THR A 1233 54.52 24.77 -16.26
N TYR A 1234 54.73 24.17 -17.42
CA TYR A 1234 53.94 23.06 -17.92
C TYR A 1234 54.65 21.72 -17.77
N ALA A 1235 53.88 20.62 -17.89
CA ALA A 1235 54.37 19.25 -17.70
C ALA A 1235 55.44 18.82 -18.70
N ASP A 1236 55.53 19.50 -19.86
CA ASP A 1236 56.58 19.30 -20.84
C ASP A 1236 57.87 20.10 -20.53
N GLY A 1237 57.94 20.78 -19.39
CA GLY A 1237 59.07 21.61 -18.96
C GLY A 1237 59.08 23.03 -19.53
N SER A 1238 58.17 23.36 -20.46
CA SER A 1238 58.08 24.71 -21.02
C SER A 1238 57.46 25.70 -20.03
N LYS A 1239 57.80 26.99 -20.17
CA LYS A 1239 57.32 28.07 -19.30
C LYS A 1239 56.65 29.17 -20.12
N LYS A 1240 55.51 29.67 -19.65
CA LYS A 1240 54.84 30.88 -20.16
C LYS A 1240 54.94 31.99 -19.11
N THR A 1241 55.35 33.18 -19.53
CA THR A 1241 55.57 34.33 -18.64
C THR A 1241 54.67 35.49 -19.04
N GLU A 1242 53.88 36.01 -18.11
CA GLU A 1242 52.87 37.05 -18.36
C GLU A 1242 52.91 38.14 -17.30
N LYS A 1243 52.72 39.41 -17.68
CA LYS A 1243 52.69 40.53 -16.74
C LYS A 1243 51.25 40.81 -16.32
N VAL A 1244 50.96 40.78 -15.02
CA VAL A 1244 49.63 41.02 -14.45
C VAL A 1244 49.75 42.09 -13.36
N ILE A 1245 48.82 43.03 -13.31
CA ILE A 1245 48.77 44.07 -12.27
C ILE A 1245 47.61 43.75 -11.33
N ARG A 1246 47.91 43.47 -10.07
CA ARG A 1246 46.92 43.29 -9.02
C ARG A 1246 46.75 44.63 -8.31
N LYS A 1247 45.55 45.20 -8.36
CA LYS A 1247 45.23 46.42 -7.62
C LYS A 1247 45.19 46.16 -6.12
#